data_AF-A0A498QIY7-F1
#
_entry.id   AF-A0A498QIY7-F1
#
_cell.length_a   1.000
_cell.length_b   1.000
_cell.length_c   1.000
_cell.angle_alpha   90.00
_cell.angle_beta   90.00
_cell.angle_gamma   90.00
#
_symmetry.space_group_name_H-M   'P 1'
#
loop_
_entity.id
_entity.type
_entity.pdbx_description
1 polymer ?
#
loop_
_entity_poly.entity_id
_entity_poly.type
_entity_poly.pdbx_seq_one_letter_code
_entity_poly.pdbx_strand_id
1 'polypeptide(L)'
;MWFGHGGHGGVGGTGAVGATGGAGAAGTSNAPSGVGGTGGVGGQGGNAGNGGLGGNGGLLFGNGGAGGAGGMGGSGGTGGAGGTGWNATGSPDQNGGAGGNSGGGGTGGNGGMGGAGGHGWALFGSAGANGNGGVGGAGGNPGAPGNGGTGGVGVDVSSAGGMGGAGGNPGAVGAGGSGGAAGGARAVAGATGAAGVITPGNGGNGGTGGAGYSAPGGYSDGGQGGQGGPGGTYGNGGTGGAGGNAVGVGNGGDGGDGGAGGQQAGTGGAGGNGGNGANVNSTAGSGNGGNGGNGADVSQNGPASAVGGAGGNGGSSGINALQEYYGTGGTGGNGGAASINDGASTATATGGNGGKGGTGAQGGIGGDGGNAYTAGTGNVIAGTGGDGGSGIGGSGGVGGNGGSAEINNGLNPNNAVGGVGGAGGHGNDFGSGGAGGDGGDASINSTSSSAHAIGGAGGAGGVTAATNAGGGTGGLGGTGGTATNYGSGNATGGSAGAAGTGFNGGGGGSGGSAYNYGTGNAIGAAGANGASGTSPANAGGTGGSGGNGGSANVENSASIAAAIGGNGGTGGDGGTTYGGSGGAGGAGGTAYTGGTGQLTPGIGGNGGATAANSGNGGNGGSGGEAQVANSNYAYNVQGGAGGTGGNATALYGNGGRGGTGGGALIGSTAAAATVNAIGGTGGAGGTGNNDGTGGPGGAGGTATNYGTGNAIGGTPGVGGAGSYGGGGGDGGSAYSYGTGNATGATGADGTPSDSLGTYGGGGGKGGSAYVENGGSAGVAVGGSGGAGADGYVGGGNGGVGGDAYTVGTGQVTPGTGGQGGNGTGNAATGGSGGNGGNAQIDCADDVYNANDAHGGAGGDGGSGFNTNVGFGNGGSGGAASISGNKTTGSSFGGGGGAGGGATEHAGSGGSGGTATSYGDGDAVGGAGGNGGTGGYGGDGGVGGTAYNYWNNRFAYGGDGGDGGDSQGNGATGGHGGDGGDAYAVQHSDAYGGSGGTGGDGGPGGATGGDGGTGATGTT
;
A
#
# COMPACT_ATOMS: atom_id res chain seq x y z
N MET A 1 -40.54 -48.51 76.46
CA MET A 1 -41.44 -47.54 77.13
C MET A 1 -40.75 -46.69 78.20
N TRP A 2 -39.61 -47.06 78.79
CA TRP A 2 -38.96 -46.23 79.83
C TRP A 2 -37.60 -45.62 79.41
N PHE A 3 -36.87 -46.26 78.48
CA PHE A 3 -35.66 -45.74 77.85
C PHE A 3 -35.76 -45.97 76.34
N GLY A 4 -35.56 -44.93 75.53
CA GLY A 4 -35.57 -45.08 74.07
C GLY A 4 -35.47 -43.74 73.36
N HIS A 5 -34.60 -43.65 72.35
CA HIS A 5 -34.55 -42.50 71.47
C HIS A 5 -35.68 -42.57 70.44
N GLY A 6 -36.15 -41.40 70.01
CA GLY A 6 -37.07 -41.32 68.90
C GLY A 6 -36.41 -41.80 67.61
N GLY A 7 -37.11 -42.61 66.83
CA GLY A 7 -36.62 -43.04 65.52
C GLY A 7 -36.45 -41.85 64.58
N HIS A 8 -35.43 -41.89 63.72
CA HIS A 8 -35.26 -40.87 62.69
C HIS A 8 -36.39 -40.94 61.66
N GLY A 9 -36.80 -39.78 61.16
CA GLY A 9 -37.73 -39.68 60.05
C GLY A 9 -37.09 -40.21 58.76
N GLY A 10 -37.87 -40.94 57.97
CA GLY A 10 -37.41 -41.45 56.67
C GLY A 10 -37.15 -40.31 55.68
N VAL A 11 -36.17 -40.47 54.80
CA VAL A 11 -35.94 -39.50 53.72
C VAL A 11 -37.09 -39.59 52.71
N GLY A 12 -37.53 -38.44 52.20
CA GLY A 12 -38.56 -38.38 51.18
C GLY A 12 -38.11 -39.03 49.86
N GLY A 13 -39.04 -39.72 49.18
CA GLY A 13 -38.75 -40.35 47.89
C GLY A 13 -38.44 -39.32 46.79
N THR A 14 -37.57 -39.67 45.85
CA THR A 14 -37.26 -38.83 44.69
C THR A 14 -38.42 -38.81 43.70
N GLY A 15 -38.65 -37.68 43.04
CA GLY A 15 -39.62 -37.56 41.96
C GLY A 15 -39.20 -38.30 40.69
N ALA A 16 -40.18 -38.75 39.90
CA ALA A 16 -39.93 -39.42 38.62
C ALA A 16 -39.46 -38.43 37.53
N VAL A 17 -38.64 -38.88 36.59
CA VAL A 17 -38.23 -38.07 35.44
C VAL A 17 -39.41 -37.91 34.46
N GLY A 18 -39.59 -36.71 33.90
CA GLY A 18 -40.59 -36.43 32.88
C GLY A 18 -40.29 -37.12 31.55
N ALA A 19 -41.33 -37.53 30.82
CA ALA A 19 -41.19 -38.21 29.53
C ALA A 19 -40.71 -37.25 28.41
N THR A 20 -39.95 -37.75 27.44
CA THR A 20 -39.61 -36.98 26.24
C THR A 20 -40.85 -36.70 25.37
N GLY A 21 -40.95 -35.50 24.80
CA GLY A 21 -42.03 -35.14 23.88
C GLY A 21 -41.96 -35.91 22.55
N GLY A 22 -43.11 -36.15 21.92
CA GLY A 22 -43.17 -36.85 20.63
C GLY A 22 -42.53 -36.05 19.48
N ALA A 23 -41.92 -36.72 18.51
CA ALA A 23 -41.35 -36.05 17.33
C ALA A 23 -42.44 -35.51 16.38
N GLY A 24 -42.17 -34.39 15.73
CA GLY A 24 -42.99 -33.84 14.66
C GLY A 24 -42.90 -34.66 13.37
N ALA A 25 -43.99 -34.70 12.60
CA ALA A 25 -44.02 -35.41 11.32
C ALA A 25 -43.18 -34.68 10.25
N ALA A 26 -42.54 -35.40 9.33
CA ALA A 26 -41.84 -34.77 8.21
C ALA A 26 -42.82 -34.06 7.25
N GLY A 27 -42.33 -33.01 6.58
CA GLY A 27 -43.07 -32.29 5.55
C GLY A 27 -43.33 -33.15 4.31
N THR A 28 -44.45 -32.91 3.64
CA THR A 28 -44.83 -33.62 2.40
C THR A 28 -45.35 -32.65 1.36
N SER A 29 -45.33 -33.03 0.08
CA SER A 29 -45.86 -32.25 -1.04
C SER A 29 -47.33 -31.82 -0.90
N ASN A 30 -48.10 -32.54 -0.08
CA ASN A 30 -49.53 -32.30 0.13
C ASN A 30 -49.83 -31.43 1.37
N ALA A 31 -48.80 -31.14 2.20
CA ALA A 31 -48.93 -30.21 3.32
C ALA A 31 -48.81 -28.76 2.81
N PRO A 32 -49.56 -27.79 3.38
CA PRO A 32 -49.40 -26.38 3.02
C PRO A 32 -47.95 -25.95 3.15
N SER A 33 -47.35 -25.54 2.03
CA SER A 33 -45.95 -25.11 1.93
C SER A 33 -44.88 -26.17 2.32
N GLY A 34 -45.23 -27.46 2.36
CA GLY A 34 -44.29 -28.56 2.60
C GLY A 34 -43.64 -28.59 3.99
N VAL A 35 -44.21 -27.88 4.96
CA VAL A 35 -43.60 -27.62 6.29
C VAL A 35 -43.56 -28.88 7.16
N GLY A 36 -42.44 -29.11 7.84
CA GLY A 36 -42.29 -30.15 8.86
C GLY A 36 -43.12 -29.83 10.11
N GLY A 37 -43.75 -30.85 10.69
CA GLY A 37 -44.54 -30.74 11.92
C GLY A 37 -43.70 -30.33 13.13
N THR A 38 -44.31 -29.64 14.07
CA THR A 38 -43.63 -29.25 15.32
C THR A 38 -43.49 -30.43 16.28
N GLY A 39 -42.38 -30.47 17.03
CA GLY A 39 -42.19 -31.46 18.10
C GLY A 39 -43.12 -31.21 19.29
N GLY A 40 -43.54 -32.27 19.98
CA GLY A 40 -44.35 -32.21 21.20
C GLY A 40 -43.54 -31.75 22.42
N VAL A 41 -44.20 -31.15 23.42
CA VAL A 41 -43.54 -30.70 24.65
C VAL A 41 -43.07 -31.88 25.52
N GLY A 42 -41.97 -31.70 26.25
CA GLY A 42 -41.51 -32.65 27.25
C GLY A 42 -42.46 -32.71 28.46
N GLY A 43 -42.61 -33.90 29.04
CA GLY A 43 -43.43 -34.13 30.23
C GLY A 43 -42.81 -33.50 31.48
N GLN A 44 -43.64 -33.12 32.45
CA GLN A 44 -43.17 -32.54 33.72
C GLN A 44 -42.45 -33.58 34.58
N GLY A 45 -41.44 -33.15 35.34
CA GLY A 45 -40.84 -33.96 36.39
C GLY A 45 -41.81 -34.18 37.55
N GLY A 46 -41.78 -35.38 38.13
CA GLY A 46 -42.59 -35.73 39.30
C GLY A 46 -42.14 -34.97 40.55
N ASN A 47 -43.08 -34.54 41.38
CA ASN A 47 -42.75 -33.97 42.69
C ASN A 47 -42.19 -35.03 43.63
N ALA A 48 -41.30 -34.63 44.52
CA ALA A 48 -40.72 -35.53 45.50
C ALA A 48 -41.59 -35.71 46.74
N GLY A 49 -41.36 -36.81 47.46
CA GLY A 49 -41.98 -37.06 48.76
C GLY A 49 -41.39 -36.18 49.87
N ASN A 50 -42.20 -35.81 50.85
CA ASN A 50 -41.72 -35.11 52.04
C ASN A 50 -40.91 -36.04 52.94
N GLY A 51 -39.97 -35.47 53.71
CA GLY A 51 -39.27 -36.18 54.76
C GLY A 51 -40.20 -36.57 55.90
N GLY A 52 -40.03 -37.78 56.43
CA GLY A 52 -40.79 -38.27 57.57
C GLY A 52 -40.50 -37.46 58.82
N LEU A 53 -41.51 -37.32 59.69
CA LEU A 53 -41.31 -36.67 60.99
C LEU A 53 -40.39 -37.53 61.86
N GLY A 54 -39.54 -36.90 62.66
CA GLY A 54 -38.75 -37.59 63.67
C GLY A 54 -39.66 -38.12 64.79
N GLY A 55 -39.41 -39.34 65.25
CA GLY A 55 -40.15 -39.94 66.36
C GLY A 55 -39.86 -39.21 67.68
N ASN A 56 -40.83 -39.18 68.59
CA ASN A 56 -40.61 -38.61 69.92
C ASN A 56 -39.74 -39.53 70.79
N GLY A 57 -38.93 -38.95 71.68
CA GLY A 57 -38.14 -39.70 72.66
C GLY A 57 -39.00 -40.41 73.72
N GLY A 58 -38.41 -41.37 74.43
CA GLY A 58 -39.06 -42.13 75.51
C GLY A 58 -39.47 -41.27 76.70
N LEU A 59 -40.43 -41.77 77.50
CA LEU A 59 -41.17 -41.00 78.51
C LEU A 59 -40.31 -40.41 79.66
N LEU A 60 -39.06 -40.86 79.86
CA LEU A 60 -38.18 -40.38 80.94
C LEU A 60 -36.79 -39.98 80.43
N PHE A 61 -36.17 -40.84 79.61
CA PHE A 61 -34.87 -40.60 78.98
C PHE A 61 -34.92 -40.95 77.49
N GLY A 62 -34.67 -39.94 76.64
CA GLY A 62 -34.67 -40.10 75.19
C GLY A 62 -34.72 -38.76 74.45
N ASN A 63 -33.79 -38.59 73.52
CA ASN A 63 -33.85 -37.49 72.54
C ASN A 63 -34.92 -37.79 71.48
N GLY A 64 -35.54 -36.74 70.96
CA GLY A 64 -36.36 -36.85 69.77
C GLY A 64 -35.51 -37.24 68.56
N GLY A 65 -36.05 -38.07 67.68
CA GLY A 65 -35.39 -38.46 66.44
C GLY A 65 -35.32 -37.27 65.49
N ALA A 66 -34.24 -37.16 64.71
CA ALA A 66 -34.18 -36.14 63.66
C ALA A 66 -35.27 -36.37 62.61
N GLY A 67 -35.84 -35.29 62.08
CA GLY A 67 -36.74 -35.34 60.93
C GLY A 67 -35.99 -35.73 59.67
N GLY A 68 -36.66 -36.46 58.78
CA GLY A 68 -36.09 -36.88 57.52
C GLY A 68 -35.93 -35.71 56.56
N ALA A 69 -34.90 -35.75 55.72
CA ALA A 69 -34.78 -34.77 54.63
C ALA A 69 -35.90 -34.99 53.59
N GLY A 70 -36.36 -33.91 52.96
CA GLY A 70 -37.27 -33.98 51.83
C GLY A 70 -36.61 -34.62 50.61
N GLY A 71 -37.39 -35.29 49.76
CA GLY A 71 -36.89 -35.92 48.54
C GLY A 71 -36.56 -34.89 47.45
N MET A 72 -35.68 -35.28 46.52
CA MET A 72 -35.36 -34.44 45.35
C MET A 72 -36.44 -34.54 44.27
N GLY A 73 -36.89 -33.41 43.72
CA GLY A 73 -37.84 -33.38 42.60
C GLY A 73 -37.28 -34.04 41.35
N GLY A 74 -38.14 -34.67 40.54
CA GLY A 74 -37.73 -35.31 39.30
C GLY A 74 -37.39 -34.29 38.21
N SER A 75 -36.46 -34.60 37.31
CA SER A 75 -36.16 -33.69 36.19
C SER A 75 -37.31 -33.65 35.17
N GLY A 76 -37.51 -32.51 34.52
CA GLY A 76 -38.42 -32.37 33.39
C GLY A 76 -37.92 -33.15 32.17
N GLY A 77 -38.86 -33.62 31.34
CA GLY A 77 -38.57 -34.35 30.11
C GLY A 77 -38.09 -33.44 28.99
N THR A 78 -37.31 -33.98 28.07
CA THR A 78 -36.85 -33.21 26.89
C THR A 78 -38.01 -32.97 25.92
N GLY A 79 -37.98 -31.84 25.21
CA GLY A 79 -38.91 -31.60 24.10
C GLY A 79 -38.70 -32.59 22.95
N GLY A 80 -39.74 -32.82 22.15
CA GLY A 80 -39.71 -33.65 20.96
C GLY A 80 -39.02 -32.95 19.79
N ALA A 81 -38.43 -33.72 18.88
CA ALA A 81 -37.78 -33.17 17.69
C ALA A 81 -38.81 -32.56 16.72
N GLY A 82 -38.43 -31.50 16.00
CA GLY A 82 -39.21 -31.00 14.87
C GLY A 82 -39.04 -31.88 13.64
N GLY A 83 -40.07 -31.98 12.81
CA GLY A 83 -40.00 -32.73 11.55
C GLY A 83 -39.18 -32.00 10.49
N THR A 84 -38.46 -32.73 9.65
CA THR A 84 -37.72 -32.13 8.51
C THR A 84 -38.69 -31.57 7.47
N GLY A 85 -38.27 -30.53 6.74
CA GLY A 85 -39.01 -29.99 5.60
C GLY A 85 -39.01 -30.93 4.39
N TRP A 86 -39.95 -30.71 3.47
CA TRP A 86 -40.09 -31.51 2.26
C TRP A 86 -38.99 -31.22 1.21
N ASN A 87 -38.31 -32.25 0.69
CA ASN A 87 -37.38 -32.12 -0.44
C ASN A 87 -38.13 -32.12 -1.77
N ALA A 88 -38.01 -31.02 -2.52
CA ALA A 88 -38.63 -30.83 -3.82
C ALA A 88 -37.81 -31.41 -4.99
N THR A 89 -36.80 -32.26 -4.75
CA THR A 89 -35.89 -32.77 -5.80
C THR A 89 -36.59 -33.52 -6.93
N GLY A 90 -37.77 -34.09 -6.69
CA GLY A 90 -38.61 -34.75 -7.70
C GLY A 90 -39.76 -33.90 -8.23
N SER A 91 -39.84 -32.63 -7.85
CA SER A 91 -40.88 -31.67 -8.24
C SER A 91 -40.19 -30.39 -8.71
N PRO A 92 -39.90 -30.31 -10.01
CA PRO A 92 -39.12 -29.21 -10.57
C PRO A 92 -39.71 -27.82 -10.25
N ASP A 93 -38.83 -26.82 -10.16
CA ASP A 93 -39.07 -25.42 -9.79
C ASP A 93 -39.69 -25.18 -8.40
N GLN A 94 -40.04 -26.22 -7.65
CA GLN A 94 -40.68 -26.04 -6.34
C GLN A 94 -39.67 -25.76 -5.23
N ASN A 95 -40.06 -24.89 -4.30
CA ASN A 95 -39.27 -24.62 -3.12
C ASN A 95 -39.28 -25.82 -2.16
N GLY A 96 -38.17 -26.04 -1.48
CA GLY A 96 -38.11 -26.96 -0.35
C GLY A 96 -38.99 -26.48 0.79
N GLY A 97 -39.64 -27.41 1.48
CA GLY A 97 -40.49 -27.10 2.63
C GLY A 97 -39.68 -26.65 3.85
N ALA A 98 -40.25 -25.80 4.70
CA ALA A 98 -39.56 -25.39 5.94
C ALA A 98 -39.48 -26.56 6.95
N GLY A 99 -38.42 -26.59 7.76
CA GLY A 99 -38.29 -27.50 8.89
C GLY A 99 -39.22 -27.10 10.04
N GLY A 100 -39.71 -28.09 10.79
CA GLY A 100 -40.57 -27.90 11.94
C GLY A 100 -39.78 -27.44 13.17
N ASN A 101 -40.39 -26.57 13.98
CA ASN A 101 -39.83 -26.21 15.28
C ASN A 101 -39.81 -27.44 16.22
N SER A 102 -38.83 -27.52 17.11
CA SER A 102 -38.87 -28.54 18.16
C SER A 102 -39.89 -28.21 19.26
N GLY A 103 -40.25 -29.21 20.06
CA GLY A 103 -41.03 -29.01 21.28
C GLY A 103 -40.19 -28.40 22.41
N GLY A 104 -40.84 -27.69 23.32
CA GLY A 104 -40.21 -27.17 24.54
C GLY A 104 -39.93 -28.28 25.57
N GLY A 105 -38.97 -28.04 26.47
CA GLY A 105 -38.69 -28.94 27.59
C GLY A 105 -39.74 -28.85 28.70
N GLY A 106 -39.95 -29.94 29.44
CA GLY A 106 -40.84 -29.98 30.60
C GLY A 106 -40.22 -29.29 31.83
N THR A 107 -41.02 -28.69 32.69
CA THR A 107 -40.59 -28.18 34.00
C THR A 107 -40.15 -29.30 34.94
N GLY A 108 -39.15 -29.03 35.79
CA GLY A 108 -38.75 -29.94 36.86
C GLY A 108 -39.78 -30.04 37.98
N GLY A 109 -39.81 -31.17 38.67
CA GLY A 109 -40.69 -31.40 39.81
C GLY A 109 -40.21 -30.68 41.07
N ASN A 110 -41.12 -30.34 41.97
CA ASN A 110 -40.77 -29.68 43.22
C ASN A 110 -40.08 -30.64 44.20
N GLY A 111 -39.14 -30.13 44.98
CA GLY A 111 -38.52 -30.86 46.08
C GLY A 111 -39.49 -31.05 47.25
N GLY A 112 -39.32 -32.15 47.99
CA GLY A 112 -40.17 -32.48 49.12
C GLY A 112 -39.85 -31.61 50.33
N MET A 113 -40.83 -31.29 51.17
CA MET A 113 -40.55 -30.58 52.42
C MET A 113 -39.75 -31.48 53.37
N GLY A 114 -38.86 -30.90 54.17
CA GLY A 114 -38.19 -31.62 55.25
C GLY A 114 -39.16 -32.00 56.37
N GLY A 115 -38.90 -33.10 57.06
CA GLY A 115 -39.68 -33.51 58.23
C GLY A 115 -39.29 -32.71 59.47
N ALA A 116 -40.24 -32.35 60.32
CA ALA A 116 -39.90 -31.77 61.62
C ALA A 116 -39.20 -32.82 62.51
N GLY A 117 -38.24 -32.39 63.31
CA GLY A 117 -37.58 -33.23 64.31
C GLY A 117 -38.53 -33.60 65.43
N GLY A 118 -38.43 -34.82 65.93
CA GLY A 118 -39.24 -35.31 67.04
C GLY A 118 -38.93 -34.58 68.34
N HIS A 119 -39.89 -34.54 69.26
CA HIS A 119 -39.72 -33.84 70.53
C HIS A 119 -39.00 -34.74 71.56
N GLY A 120 -38.04 -34.16 72.29
CA GLY A 120 -37.44 -34.78 73.47
C GLY A 120 -38.29 -34.55 74.73
N TRP A 121 -37.97 -35.25 75.82
CA TRP A 121 -38.70 -35.11 77.09
C TRP A 121 -38.40 -33.78 77.80
N ALA A 122 -39.40 -33.21 78.49
CA ALA A 122 -39.37 -31.82 79.01
C ALA A 122 -38.27 -31.51 80.03
N LEU A 123 -37.67 -32.52 80.68
CA LEU A 123 -36.66 -32.32 81.73
C LEU A 123 -35.21 -32.65 81.32
N PHE A 124 -34.96 -33.63 80.44
CA PHE A 124 -33.60 -34.10 80.11
C PHE A 124 -33.35 -34.52 78.64
N GLY A 125 -34.33 -34.45 77.72
CA GLY A 125 -34.18 -34.89 76.32
C GLY A 125 -34.17 -33.73 75.32
N SER A 126 -33.28 -33.74 74.33
CA SER A 126 -33.27 -32.73 73.26
C SER A 126 -34.25 -33.09 72.13
N ALA A 127 -34.90 -32.10 71.52
CA ALA A 127 -35.62 -32.31 70.27
C ALA A 127 -34.65 -32.75 69.16
N GLY A 128 -35.12 -33.59 68.26
CA GLY A 128 -34.39 -33.97 67.07
C GLY A 128 -34.21 -32.78 66.13
N ALA A 129 -33.17 -32.80 65.31
CA ALA A 129 -32.97 -31.80 64.28
C ALA A 129 -34.10 -31.89 63.22
N ASN A 130 -34.54 -30.75 62.70
CA ASN A 130 -35.44 -30.72 61.56
C ASN A 130 -34.71 -31.19 60.30
N GLY A 131 -35.42 -31.91 59.45
CA GLY A 131 -34.93 -32.28 58.14
C GLY A 131 -34.87 -31.08 57.20
N ASN A 132 -33.85 -31.04 56.36
CA ASN A 132 -33.77 -30.06 55.27
C ASN A 132 -34.83 -30.36 54.21
N GLY A 133 -35.27 -29.32 53.51
CA GLY A 133 -36.08 -29.48 52.31
C GLY A 133 -35.28 -30.15 51.19
N GLY A 134 -35.97 -30.91 50.36
CA GLY A 134 -35.39 -31.54 49.19
C GLY A 134 -35.20 -30.56 48.04
N VAL A 135 -34.18 -30.77 47.22
CA VAL A 135 -33.88 -29.93 46.05
C VAL A 135 -34.96 -30.07 44.98
N GLY A 136 -35.32 -29.00 44.29
CA GLY A 136 -36.19 -29.07 43.11
C GLY A 136 -35.48 -29.78 41.95
N GLY A 137 -36.25 -30.46 41.10
CA GLY A 137 -35.75 -31.13 39.90
C GLY A 137 -35.36 -30.12 38.81
N ALA A 138 -34.38 -30.46 37.98
CA ALA A 138 -34.00 -29.63 36.84
C ALA A 138 -35.12 -29.58 35.78
N GLY A 139 -35.26 -28.47 35.05
CA GLY A 139 -36.09 -28.40 33.86
C GLY A 139 -35.48 -29.20 32.69
N GLY A 140 -36.33 -29.63 31.77
CA GLY A 140 -35.94 -30.34 30.56
C GLY A 140 -35.46 -29.39 29.46
N ASN A 141 -34.61 -29.91 28.58
CA ASN A 141 -34.13 -29.19 27.39
C ASN A 141 -35.18 -29.25 26.26
N PRO A 142 -35.24 -28.29 25.34
CA PRO A 142 -36.06 -28.42 24.13
C PRO A 142 -35.52 -29.52 23.21
N GLY A 143 -36.35 -29.95 22.26
CA GLY A 143 -35.94 -30.93 21.25
C GLY A 143 -35.02 -30.33 20.17
N ALA A 144 -34.57 -31.17 19.24
CA ALA A 144 -33.85 -30.73 18.04
C ALA A 144 -34.84 -30.27 16.96
N PRO A 145 -34.72 -29.08 16.37
CA PRO A 145 -35.61 -28.64 15.30
C PRO A 145 -35.34 -29.40 13.99
N GLY A 146 -36.31 -29.37 13.07
CA GLY A 146 -36.15 -29.94 11.74
C GLY A 146 -35.36 -29.03 10.81
N ASN A 147 -34.58 -29.63 9.91
CA ASN A 147 -33.92 -28.93 8.81
C ASN A 147 -34.93 -28.56 7.72
N GLY A 148 -34.67 -27.48 6.99
CA GLY A 148 -35.39 -27.15 5.76
C GLY A 148 -35.11 -28.15 4.64
N GLY A 149 -36.08 -28.31 3.75
CA GLY A 149 -35.96 -29.18 2.58
C GLY A 149 -35.22 -28.52 1.42
N THR A 150 -34.68 -29.32 0.52
CA THR A 150 -33.99 -28.86 -0.69
C THR A 150 -34.98 -28.37 -1.75
N GLY A 151 -34.63 -27.33 -2.47
CA GLY A 151 -35.37 -26.87 -3.65
C GLY A 151 -35.32 -27.86 -4.82
N GLY A 152 -36.32 -27.80 -5.70
CA GLY A 152 -36.42 -28.59 -6.93
C GLY A 152 -35.55 -28.04 -8.04
N VAL A 153 -35.17 -28.87 -9.01
CA VAL A 153 -34.36 -28.45 -10.15
C VAL A 153 -35.15 -27.55 -11.11
N GLY A 154 -34.48 -26.61 -11.78
CA GLY A 154 -35.08 -25.79 -12.85
C GLY A 154 -35.48 -26.62 -14.07
N VAL A 155 -36.61 -26.33 -14.71
CA VAL A 155 -37.11 -27.06 -15.91
C VAL A 155 -36.79 -26.42 -17.25
N ASP A 156 -36.50 -25.12 -17.26
CA ASP A 156 -36.17 -24.36 -18.46
C ASP A 156 -35.23 -23.19 -18.14
N VAL A 157 -34.81 -22.47 -19.18
CA VAL A 157 -33.87 -21.34 -19.06
C VAL A 157 -34.44 -20.16 -18.23
N SER A 158 -35.76 -20.01 -18.20
CA SER A 158 -36.44 -18.90 -17.52
C SER A 158 -36.83 -19.21 -16.08
N SER A 159 -36.72 -20.48 -15.67
CA SER A 159 -37.03 -20.97 -14.34
C SER A 159 -35.74 -21.20 -13.55
N ALA A 160 -35.57 -20.41 -12.50
CA ALA A 160 -34.55 -20.71 -11.51
C ALA A 160 -34.89 -22.03 -10.79
N GLY A 161 -33.86 -22.74 -10.32
CA GLY A 161 -34.07 -23.80 -9.36
C GLY A 161 -34.88 -23.30 -8.15
N GLY A 162 -35.71 -24.17 -7.57
CA GLY A 162 -36.50 -23.83 -6.40
C GLY A 162 -35.61 -23.42 -5.22
N MET A 163 -36.09 -22.54 -4.35
CA MET A 163 -35.35 -22.13 -3.15
C MET A 163 -35.30 -23.26 -2.13
N GLY A 164 -34.24 -23.29 -1.31
CA GLY A 164 -34.19 -24.12 -0.13
C GLY A 164 -35.18 -23.67 0.95
N GLY A 165 -35.70 -24.63 1.71
CA GLY A 165 -36.61 -24.37 2.83
C GLY A 165 -35.90 -23.80 4.05
N ALA A 166 -36.60 -23.00 4.85
CA ALA A 166 -36.05 -22.49 6.11
C ALA A 166 -35.86 -23.60 7.15
N GLY A 167 -34.84 -23.50 8.00
CA GLY A 167 -34.68 -24.37 9.16
C GLY A 167 -35.64 -24.04 10.31
N GLY A 168 -35.97 -25.02 11.15
CA GLY A 168 -36.83 -24.84 12.32
C GLY A 168 -36.12 -24.24 13.53
N ASN A 169 -36.89 -23.64 14.44
CA ASN A 169 -36.40 -23.06 15.69
C ASN A 169 -36.52 -24.03 16.89
N PRO A 170 -35.57 -23.99 17.85
CA PRO A 170 -35.72 -24.69 19.12
C PRO A 170 -36.89 -24.15 19.94
N GLY A 171 -37.51 -25.04 20.72
CA GLY A 171 -38.59 -24.70 21.65
C GLY A 171 -38.04 -24.04 22.92
N ALA A 172 -38.95 -23.59 23.79
CA ALA A 172 -38.55 -23.02 25.09
C ALA A 172 -37.92 -24.08 26.01
N VAL A 173 -37.01 -23.66 26.89
CA VAL A 173 -36.47 -24.51 27.95
C VAL A 173 -37.50 -24.74 29.05
N GLY A 174 -37.46 -25.89 29.72
CA GLY A 174 -38.27 -26.15 30.90
C GLY A 174 -37.75 -25.38 32.12
N ALA A 175 -38.64 -24.82 32.94
CA ALA A 175 -38.24 -24.21 34.21
C ALA A 175 -37.80 -25.26 35.23
N GLY A 176 -36.87 -24.92 36.12
CA GLY A 176 -36.54 -25.78 37.25
C GLY A 176 -37.66 -25.84 38.29
N GLY A 177 -37.78 -26.96 38.99
CA GLY A 177 -38.74 -27.13 40.08
C GLY A 177 -38.36 -26.31 41.30
N SER A 178 -39.34 -25.89 42.09
CA SER A 178 -39.07 -25.21 43.37
C SER A 178 -38.47 -26.17 44.39
N GLY A 179 -37.56 -25.68 45.24
CA GLY A 179 -37.04 -26.47 46.34
C GLY A 179 -38.08 -26.63 47.46
N GLY A 180 -38.01 -27.74 48.18
CA GLY A 180 -38.92 -28.03 49.29
C GLY A 180 -38.65 -27.16 50.51
N ALA A 181 -39.69 -26.80 51.26
CA ALA A 181 -39.51 -26.03 52.50
C ALA A 181 -38.73 -26.81 53.57
N ALA A 182 -38.01 -26.10 54.44
CA ALA A 182 -37.36 -26.69 55.60
C ALA A 182 -38.39 -27.29 56.58
N GLY A 183 -38.05 -28.38 57.28
CA GLY A 183 -38.96 -29.02 58.24
C GLY A 183 -39.19 -28.24 59.54
N GLY A 184 -38.46 -27.14 59.76
CA GLY A 184 -38.60 -26.25 60.91
C GLY A 184 -37.36 -25.37 61.12
N ALA A 185 -37.30 -24.62 62.24
CA ALA A 185 -36.20 -23.70 62.52
C ALA A 185 -34.82 -24.41 62.50
N ARG A 186 -33.80 -23.73 61.94
CA ARG A 186 -32.43 -24.21 61.72
C ARG A 186 -32.23 -25.29 60.63
N ALA A 187 -33.30 -25.81 60.02
CA ALA A 187 -33.19 -26.54 58.77
C ALA A 187 -33.19 -25.58 57.57
N VAL A 188 -32.60 -26.02 56.46
CA VAL A 188 -32.48 -25.24 55.23
C VAL A 188 -33.52 -25.73 54.22
N ALA A 189 -34.18 -24.80 53.52
CA ALA A 189 -35.04 -25.15 52.40
C ALA A 189 -34.18 -25.72 51.25
N GLY A 190 -34.76 -26.60 50.44
CA GLY A 190 -34.10 -27.07 49.23
C GLY A 190 -33.88 -25.92 48.25
N ALA A 191 -32.83 -26.01 47.46
CA ALA A 191 -32.64 -25.09 46.34
C ALA A 191 -33.67 -25.38 45.23
N THR A 192 -34.05 -24.35 44.47
CA THR A 192 -34.71 -24.49 43.17
C THR A 192 -33.81 -25.27 42.21
N GLY A 193 -34.40 -26.17 41.42
CA GLY A 193 -33.71 -26.83 40.33
C GLY A 193 -33.30 -25.83 39.25
N ALA A 194 -32.28 -26.18 38.46
CA ALA A 194 -31.87 -25.38 37.31
C ALA A 194 -32.93 -25.44 36.20
N ALA A 195 -33.07 -24.39 35.41
CA ALA A 195 -33.82 -24.46 34.15
C ALA A 195 -33.08 -25.35 33.13
N GLY A 196 -33.81 -25.84 32.12
CA GLY A 196 -33.21 -26.47 30.96
C GLY A 196 -32.34 -25.48 30.17
N VAL A 197 -31.55 -26.01 29.24
CA VAL A 197 -30.59 -25.24 28.45
C VAL A 197 -30.82 -25.48 26.96
N ILE A 198 -30.69 -24.44 26.14
CA ILE A 198 -30.54 -24.59 24.67
C ILE A 198 -29.06 -24.76 24.38
N THR A 199 -28.68 -25.89 23.80
CA THR A 199 -27.30 -26.10 23.35
C THR A 199 -27.02 -25.25 22.10
N PRO A 200 -25.92 -24.48 22.04
CA PRO A 200 -25.51 -23.80 20.81
C PRO A 200 -25.44 -24.78 19.63
N GLY A 201 -25.97 -24.40 18.46
CA GLY A 201 -26.11 -25.28 17.30
C GLY A 201 -27.37 -26.15 17.27
N ASN A 202 -28.26 -26.06 18.29
CA ASN A 202 -29.55 -26.76 18.31
C ASN A 202 -30.64 -26.07 17.47
N GLY A 203 -30.29 -25.63 16.26
CA GLY A 203 -31.20 -25.03 15.29
C GLY A 203 -31.34 -25.92 14.05
N GLY A 204 -32.48 -25.83 13.37
CA GLY A 204 -32.65 -26.47 12.07
C GLY A 204 -31.80 -25.75 11.04
N ASN A 205 -31.07 -26.49 10.21
CA ASN A 205 -30.32 -25.90 9.09
C ASN A 205 -31.28 -25.55 7.95
N GLY A 206 -30.95 -24.50 7.19
CA GLY A 206 -31.61 -24.19 5.94
C GLY A 206 -31.37 -25.26 4.89
N GLY A 207 -32.34 -25.46 4.00
CA GLY A 207 -32.25 -26.38 2.89
C GLY A 207 -31.41 -25.81 1.74
N THR A 208 -30.85 -26.68 0.91
CA THR A 208 -30.10 -26.22 -0.28
C THR A 208 -31.04 -25.69 -1.35
N GLY A 209 -30.60 -24.68 -2.10
CA GLY A 209 -31.26 -24.29 -3.34
C GLY A 209 -31.22 -25.41 -4.39
N GLY A 210 -32.22 -25.45 -5.25
CA GLY A 210 -32.30 -26.37 -6.37
C GLY A 210 -31.33 -25.98 -7.48
N ALA A 211 -30.78 -26.96 -8.21
CA ALA A 211 -29.92 -26.66 -9.36
C ALA A 211 -30.72 -26.02 -10.50
N GLY A 212 -30.07 -25.13 -11.26
CA GLY A 212 -30.64 -24.54 -12.46
C GLY A 212 -30.75 -25.53 -13.62
N TYR A 213 -31.59 -25.18 -14.59
CA TYR A 213 -31.84 -26.02 -15.76
C TYR A 213 -30.57 -26.25 -16.59
N SER A 214 -30.12 -27.50 -16.67
CA SER A 214 -29.08 -27.89 -17.63
C SER A 214 -29.73 -28.36 -18.92
N ALA A 215 -29.46 -27.65 -20.01
CA ALA A 215 -30.10 -27.92 -21.28
C ALA A 215 -29.68 -29.29 -21.85
N PRO A 216 -30.62 -30.17 -22.25
CA PRO A 216 -30.30 -31.51 -22.75
C PRO A 216 -29.94 -31.53 -24.25
N GLY A 217 -30.17 -30.44 -24.99
CA GLY A 217 -29.82 -30.30 -26.42
C GLY A 217 -30.43 -29.06 -27.08
N GLY A 218 -29.91 -28.66 -28.25
CA GLY A 218 -30.35 -27.47 -28.99
C GLY A 218 -29.40 -26.27 -28.87
N TYR A 219 -29.93 -25.04 -28.94
CA TYR A 219 -29.22 -23.79 -28.67
C TYR A 219 -29.92 -23.06 -27.51
N SER A 220 -29.41 -23.20 -26.29
CA SER A 220 -30.06 -22.62 -25.11
C SER A 220 -29.08 -22.39 -23.96
N ASP A 221 -29.29 -21.29 -23.25
CA ASP A 221 -28.57 -20.98 -22.01
C ASP A 221 -28.95 -21.96 -20.90
N GLY A 222 -28.10 -22.04 -19.88
CA GLY A 222 -28.42 -22.72 -18.63
C GLY A 222 -29.29 -21.86 -17.72
N GLY A 223 -30.21 -22.48 -16.98
CA GLY A 223 -31.05 -21.80 -15.99
C GLY A 223 -30.29 -21.45 -14.71
N GLN A 224 -30.79 -20.47 -13.96
CA GLN A 224 -30.18 -20.05 -12.69
C GLN A 224 -30.40 -21.07 -11.57
N GLY A 225 -29.43 -21.18 -10.65
CA GLY A 225 -29.58 -21.94 -9.41
C GLY A 225 -30.51 -21.24 -8.41
N GLY A 226 -31.21 -22.02 -7.59
CA GLY A 226 -32.08 -21.52 -6.53
C GLY A 226 -31.30 -21.02 -5.33
N GLN A 227 -31.88 -20.10 -4.55
CA GLN A 227 -31.25 -19.62 -3.31
C GLN A 227 -31.27 -20.69 -2.22
N GLY A 228 -30.26 -20.67 -1.35
CA GLY A 228 -30.24 -21.45 -0.11
C GLY A 228 -31.28 -20.95 0.89
N GLY A 229 -31.86 -21.86 1.67
CA GLY A 229 -32.82 -21.52 2.72
C GLY A 229 -32.12 -20.93 3.96
N PRO A 230 -32.77 -20.03 4.71
CA PRO A 230 -32.20 -19.53 5.96
C PRO A 230 -32.18 -20.61 7.04
N GLY A 231 -31.16 -20.58 7.91
CA GLY A 231 -31.13 -21.38 9.13
C GLY A 231 -32.17 -20.92 10.15
N GLY A 232 -32.57 -21.82 11.05
CA GLY A 232 -33.26 -21.45 12.29
C GLY A 232 -32.34 -20.63 13.21
N THR A 233 -32.83 -20.14 14.35
CA THR A 233 -32.09 -19.22 15.23
C THR A 233 -30.67 -19.65 15.63
N TYR A 234 -30.41 -20.95 15.69
CA TYR A 234 -29.11 -21.57 15.99
C TYR A 234 -28.56 -22.42 14.82
N GLY A 235 -29.23 -22.41 13.67
CA GLY A 235 -28.95 -23.28 12.53
C GLY A 235 -28.13 -22.58 11.45
N ASN A 236 -27.45 -23.38 10.63
CA ASN A 236 -26.70 -22.87 9.51
C ASN A 236 -27.63 -22.53 8.34
N GLY A 237 -27.24 -21.54 7.54
CA GLY A 237 -27.86 -21.28 6.25
C GLY A 237 -27.61 -22.41 5.26
N GLY A 238 -28.57 -22.65 4.37
CA GLY A 238 -28.45 -23.61 3.28
C GLY A 238 -27.58 -23.07 2.15
N THR A 239 -26.93 -23.96 1.39
CA THR A 239 -26.14 -23.54 0.23
C THR A 239 -27.04 -23.12 -0.93
N GLY A 240 -26.58 -22.18 -1.74
CA GLY A 240 -27.18 -21.90 -3.04
C GLY A 240 -27.11 -23.08 -4.00
N GLY A 241 -28.06 -23.15 -4.92
CA GLY A 241 -28.10 -24.14 -5.99
C GLY A 241 -27.11 -23.78 -7.10
N ALA A 242 -26.52 -24.79 -7.74
CA ALA A 242 -25.65 -24.56 -8.88
C ALA A 242 -26.43 -24.05 -10.10
N GLY A 243 -25.83 -23.18 -10.90
CA GLY A 243 -26.36 -22.78 -12.20
C GLY A 243 -26.30 -23.93 -13.21
N GLY A 244 -27.21 -23.90 -14.17
CA GLY A 244 -27.34 -24.93 -15.20
C GLY A 244 -26.29 -24.80 -16.32
N ASN A 245 -25.89 -25.92 -16.91
CA ASN A 245 -25.00 -25.91 -18.07
C ASN A 245 -25.77 -25.59 -19.36
N ALA A 246 -25.14 -24.87 -20.26
CA ALA A 246 -25.70 -24.53 -21.57
C ALA A 246 -25.34 -25.54 -22.67
N VAL A 247 -26.07 -25.48 -23.78
CA VAL A 247 -25.81 -26.24 -25.01
C VAL A 247 -25.92 -25.34 -26.24
N GLY A 248 -25.27 -25.73 -27.34
CA GLY A 248 -25.22 -24.91 -28.56
C GLY A 248 -24.38 -23.66 -28.36
N VAL A 249 -24.95 -22.46 -28.47
CA VAL A 249 -24.22 -21.18 -28.28
C VAL A 249 -24.56 -20.49 -26.96
N GLY A 250 -25.29 -21.18 -26.07
CA GLY A 250 -25.82 -20.57 -24.86
C GLY A 250 -24.80 -20.37 -23.74
N ASN A 251 -25.09 -19.43 -22.85
CA ASN A 251 -24.32 -19.11 -21.65
C ASN A 251 -24.72 -20.00 -20.48
N GLY A 252 -23.77 -20.38 -19.62
CA GLY A 252 -24.07 -21.07 -18.38
C GLY A 252 -24.93 -20.20 -17.46
N GLY A 253 -25.80 -20.84 -16.68
CA GLY A 253 -26.65 -20.15 -15.70
C GLY A 253 -25.87 -19.74 -14.46
N ASP A 254 -26.31 -18.69 -13.78
CA ASP A 254 -25.69 -18.24 -12.52
C ASP A 254 -26.01 -19.20 -11.36
N GLY A 255 -25.10 -19.33 -10.41
CA GLY A 255 -25.35 -20.00 -9.14
C GLY A 255 -26.25 -19.15 -8.23
N GLY A 256 -27.04 -19.81 -7.39
CA GLY A 256 -27.88 -19.13 -6.41
C GLY A 256 -27.08 -18.68 -5.19
N ASP A 257 -27.55 -17.65 -4.48
CA ASP A 257 -26.92 -17.20 -3.24
C ASP A 257 -27.12 -18.18 -2.09
N GLY A 258 -26.20 -18.16 -1.13
CA GLY A 258 -26.36 -18.89 0.12
C GLY A 258 -27.46 -18.30 1.01
N GLY A 259 -28.04 -19.13 1.88
CA GLY A 259 -29.02 -18.71 2.88
C GLY A 259 -28.36 -18.11 4.12
N ALA A 260 -29.04 -17.18 4.80
CA ALA A 260 -28.54 -16.60 6.05
C ALA A 260 -28.41 -17.64 7.16
N GLY A 261 -27.38 -17.51 8.00
CA GLY A 261 -27.27 -18.25 9.26
C GLY A 261 -28.23 -17.74 10.33
N GLY A 262 -28.39 -18.51 11.40
CA GLY A 262 -29.18 -18.13 12.57
C GLY A 262 -28.58 -16.95 13.34
N GLN A 263 -29.43 -16.06 13.86
CA GLN A 263 -29.01 -14.82 14.55
C GLN A 263 -28.35 -15.05 15.93
N GLN A 264 -28.49 -16.25 16.52
CA GLN A 264 -27.92 -16.58 17.84
C GLN A 264 -26.79 -17.61 17.77
N ALA A 265 -26.79 -18.46 16.73
CA ALA A 265 -25.65 -19.26 16.29
C ALA A 265 -25.89 -19.74 14.85
N GLY A 266 -24.82 -20.05 14.13
CA GLY A 266 -24.90 -20.68 12.81
C GLY A 266 -24.06 -19.94 11.77
N THR A 267 -23.64 -20.67 10.75
CA THR A 267 -22.84 -20.15 9.64
C THR A 267 -23.75 -19.73 8.48
N GLY A 268 -23.29 -18.78 7.68
CA GLY A 268 -23.91 -18.42 6.40
C GLY A 268 -23.78 -19.59 5.42
N GLY A 269 -24.77 -19.73 4.55
CA GLY A 269 -24.74 -20.66 3.44
C GLY A 269 -23.73 -20.20 2.39
N ALA A 270 -23.03 -21.16 1.77
CA ALA A 270 -22.19 -20.85 0.61
C ALA A 270 -23.04 -20.57 -0.63
N GLY A 271 -22.55 -19.72 -1.53
CA GLY A 271 -23.12 -19.53 -2.85
C GLY A 271 -22.97 -20.76 -3.73
N GLY A 272 -23.87 -20.92 -4.70
CA GLY A 272 -23.84 -21.97 -5.71
C GLY A 272 -22.82 -21.66 -6.80
N ASN A 273 -22.25 -22.69 -7.42
CA ASN A 273 -21.36 -22.48 -8.56
C ASN A 273 -22.15 -22.06 -9.81
N GLY A 274 -21.55 -21.24 -10.67
CA GLY A 274 -22.07 -20.97 -12.00
C GLY A 274 -21.98 -22.19 -12.91
N GLY A 275 -22.90 -22.27 -13.87
CA GLY A 275 -22.94 -23.31 -14.88
C GLY A 275 -21.95 -23.05 -16.01
N ASN A 276 -21.56 -24.11 -16.72
CA ASN A 276 -20.65 -23.97 -17.86
C ASN A 276 -21.38 -23.48 -19.11
N GLY A 277 -20.71 -22.61 -19.87
CA GLY A 277 -21.10 -22.21 -21.21
C GLY A 277 -21.00 -23.36 -22.21
N ALA A 278 -21.71 -23.22 -23.33
CA ALA A 278 -21.83 -24.29 -24.29
C ALA A 278 -20.57 -24.48 -25.16
N ASN A 279 -20.13 -25.74 -25.29
CA ASN A 279 -19.04 -26.15 -26.17
C ASN A 279 -19.51 -26.22 -27.63
N VAL A 280 -18.81 -25.57 -28.56
CA VAL A 280 -19.25 -25.45 -29.96
C VAL A 280 -18.20 -25.95 -30.93
N ASN A 281 -18.63 -26.79 -31.88
CA ASN A 281 -17.88 -27.15 -33.09
C ASN A 281 -18.51 -26.48 -34.33
N SER A 282 -18.67 -25.16 -34.28
CA SER A 282 -19.31 -24.37 -35.36
C SER A 282 -18.83 -22.92 -35.34
N THR A 283 -19.06 -22.17 -36.42
CA THR A 283 -18.67 -20.76 -36.59
C THR A 283 -19.53 -19.77 -35.81
N ALA A 284 -20.62 -20.21 -35.18
CA ALA A 284 -21.37 -19.40 -34.21
C ALA A 284 -20.67 -19.51 -32.85
N GLY A 285 -20.32 -18.38 -32.22
CA GLY A 285 -19.40 -18.30 -31.07
C GLY A 285 -19.73 -19.18 -29.85
N SER A 286 -18.75 -19.32 -28.95
CA SER A 286 -18.86 -20.13 -27.73
C SER A 286 -19.61 -19.40 -26.61
N GLY A 287 -20.32 -20.15 -25.76
CA GLY A 287 -21.05 -19.60 -24.63
C GLY A 287 -20.17 -19.20 -23.46
N ASN A 288 -20.54 -18.16 -22.74
CA ASN A 288 -19.88 -17.72 -21.51
C ASN A 288 -20.20 -18.66 -20.34
N GLY A 289 -19.31 -18.75 -19.37
CA GLY A 289 -19.63 -19.36 -18.08
C GLY A 289 -20.58 -18.48 -17.26
N GLY A 290 -21.46 -19.11 -16.47
CA GLY A 290 -22.33 -18.41 -15.53
C GLY A 290 -21.57 -17.97 -14.28
N ASN A 291 -22.06 -16.97 -13.58
CA ASN A 291 -21.40 -16.45 -12.38
C ASN A 291 -21.66 -17.34 -11.16
N GLY A 292 -20.73 -17.36 -10.21
CA GLY A 292 -20.97 -17.96 -8.90
C GLY A 292 -21.91 -17.09 -8.05
N GLY A 293 -22.73 -17.72 -7.23
CA GLY A 293 -23.59 -17.05 -6.26
C GLY A 293 -22.79 -16.53 -5.06
N ASN A 294 -23.33 -15.55 -4.34
CA ASN A 294 -22.66 -15.00 -3.17
C ASN A 294 -22.85 -15.88 -1.94
N GLY A 295 -21.86 -15.87 -1.05
CA GLY A 295 -21.99 -16.40 0.29
C GLY A 295 -22.85 -15.49 1.17
N ALA A 296 -23.57 -16.07 2.12
CA ALA A 296 -24.45 -15.29 2.99
C ALA A 296 -23.71 -14.60 4.13
N ASP A 297 -24.13 -13.37 4.43
CA ASP A 297 -23.66 -12.63 5.59
C ASP A 297 -24.18 -13.22 6.91
N VAL A 298 -23.40 -13.04 7.97
CA VAL A 298 -23.78 -13.41 9.33
C VAL A 298 -23.51 -12.27 10.30
N SER A 299 -24.53 -11.90 11.07
CA SER A 299 -24.42 -10.98 12.20
C SER A 299 -24.89 -11.67 13.47
N GLN A 300 -24.05 -11.64 14.52
CA GLN A 300 -24.28 -12.31 15.80
C GLN A 300 -24.23 -11.30 16.96
N ASN A 301 -25.18 -11.42 17.88
CA ASN A 301 -25.20 -10.71 19.17
C ASN A 301 -24.96 -11.65 20.37
N GLY A 302 -24.59 -12.91 20.12
CA GLY A 302 -24.44 -13.95 21.12
C GLY A 302 -23.00 -14.44 21.31
N PRO A 303 -22.79 -15.47 22.16
CA PRO A 303 -21.47 -16.05 22.44
C PRO A 303 -20.96 -16.98 21.32
N ALA A 304 -21.69 -17.15 20.22
CA ALA A 304 -21.32 -18.01 19.10
C ALA A 304 -20.54 -17.23 18.04
N SER A 305 -19.66 -17.93 17.32
CA SER A 305 -18.89 -17.35 16.22
C SER A 305 -19.80 -16.93 15.07
N ALA A 306 -19.49 -15.80 14.44
CA ALA A 306 -20.08 -15.38 13.18
C ALA A 306 -19.20 -15.90 12.04
N VAL A 307 -19.75 -16.71 11.13
CA VAL A 307 -19.00 -17.22 9.97
C VAL A 307 -19.81 -16.94 8.71
N GLY A 308 -19.32 -16.05 7.86
CA GLY A 308 -19.91 -15.76 6.56
C GLY A 308 -19.79 -16.94 5.60
N GLY A 309 -20.73 -17.06 4.68
CA GLY A 309 -20.70 -18.09 3.64
C GLY A 309 -19.60 -17.85 2.61
N ALA A 310 -19.02 -18.89 2.03
CA ALA A 310 -18.11 -18.73 0.90
C ALA A 310 -18.88 -18.37 -0.39
N GLY A 311 -18.27 -17.59 -1.28
CA GLY A 311 -18.77 -17.38 -2.62
C GLY A 311 -18.65 -18.63 -3.49
N GLY A 312 -19.59 -18.80 -4.42
CA GLY A 312 -19.56 -19.87 -5.41
C GLY A 312 -18.54 -19.61 -6.52
N ASN A 313 -18.02 -20.65 -7.15
CA ASN A 313 -17.10 -20.48 -8.28
C ASN A 313 -17.85 -20.10 -9.55
N GLY A 314 -17.23 -19.29 -10.41
CA GLY A 314 -17.71 -19.05 -11.76
C GLY A 314 -17.62 -20.31 -12.63
N GLY A 315 -18.57 -20.46 -13.54
CA GLY A 315 -18.61 -21.52 -14.53
C GLY A 315 -17.58 -21.30 -15.64
N SER A 316 -17.18 -22.38 -16.32
CA SER A 316 -16.24 -22.27 -17.43
C SER A 316 -16.95 -21.86 -18.72
N SER A 317 -16.28 -21.14 -19.62
CA SER A 317 -16.82 -20.92 -20.96
C SER A 317 -16.78 -22.20 -21.80
N GLY A 318 -17.52 -22.20 -22.91
CA GLY A 318 -17.28 -23.14 -23.99
C GLY A 318 -15.93 -22.90 -24.69
N ILE A 319 -15.32 -23.97 -25.19
CA ILE A 319 -14.05 -23.99 -25.93
C ILE A 319 -14.32 -24.48 -27.36
N ASN A 320 -14.11 -23.61 -28.36
CA ASN A 320 -14.19 -23.99 -29.77
C ASN A 320 -12.82 -24.54 -30.25
N ALA A 321 -12.83 -25.68 -30.95
CA ALA A 321 -11.63 -26.32 -31.52
C ALA A 321 -10.91 -25.46 -32.58
N LEU A 322 -11.59 -24.47 -33.18
CA LEU A 322 -11.06 -23.59 -34.23
C LEU A 322 -10.45 -22.27 -33.71
N GLN A 323 -10.41 -22.02 -32.39
CA GLN A 323 -9.63 -20.92 -31.79
C GLN A 323 -9.94 -19.49 -32.32
N GLU A 324 -11.16 -19.22 -32.79
CA GLU A 324 -11.48 -17.91 -33.42
C GLU A 324 -12.61 -17.13 -32.71
N TYR A 325 -13.45 -17.79 -31.89
CA TYR A 325 -14.55 -17.17 -31.12
C TYR A 325 -14.65 -17.73 -29.70
N TYR A 326 -14.74 -16.85 -28.72
CA TYR A 326 -14.19 -17.08 -27.39
C TYR A 326 -15.09 -16.55 -26.28
N GLY A 327 -15.80 -17.46 -25.59
CA GLY A 327 -16.57 -17.14 -24.39
C GLY A 327 -15.67 -16.80 -23.20
N THR A 328 -16.18 -15.96 -22.31
CA THR A 328 -15.52 -15.58 -21.05
C THR A 328 -15.87 -16.58 -19.95
N GLY A 329 -14.92 -16.90 -19.08
CA GLY A 329 -15.23 -17.60 -17.84
C GLY A 329 -16.14 -16.73 -16.96
N GLY A 330 -17.04 -17.36 -16.20
CA GLY A 330 -17.92 -16.65 -15.28
C GLY A 330 -17.16 -16.10 -14.08
N THR A 331 -17.69 -15.05 -13.44
CA THR A 331 -17.06 -14.49 -12.24
C THR A 331 -17.31 -15.39 -11.03
N GLY A 332 -16.37 -15.42 -10.09
CA GLY A 332 -16.61 -15.97 -8.76
C GLY A 332 -17.59 -15.09 -7.97
N GLY A 333 -18.36 -15.70 -7.09
CA GLY A 333 -19.24 -14.98 -6.15
C GLY A 333 -18.45 -14.44 -4.96
N ASN A 334 -18.97 -13.42 -4.30
CA ASN A 334 -18.33 -12.82 -3.13
C ASN A 334 -18.53 -13.68 -1.88
N GLY A 335 -17.56 -13.65 -0.98
CA GLY A 335 -17.70 -14.21 0.37
C GLY A 335 -18.60 -13.33 1.24
N GLY A 336 -19.41 -13.95 2.08
CA GLY A 336 -20.29 -13.26 3.02
C GLY A 336 -19.52 -12.64 4.18
N ALA A 337 -19.98 -11.49 4.66
CA ALA A 337 -19.41 -10.80 5.81
C ALA A 337 -19.77 -11.50 7.14
N ALA A 338 -18.94 -11.28 8.15
CA ALA A 338 -19.18 -11.73 9.52
C ALA A 338 -19.06 -10.57 10.52
N SER A 339 -20.07 -10.38 11.36
CA SER A 339 -20.11 -9.33 12.37
C SER A 339 -20.48 -9.88 13.74
N ILE A 340 -19.69 -9.53 14.76
CA ILE A 340 -20.03 -9.71 16.17
C ILE A 340 -20.26 -8.33 16.79
N ASN A 341 -21.48 -8.08 17.24
CA ASN A 341 -21.90 -6.77 17.75
C ASN A 341 -21.93 -6.70 19.29
N ASP A 342 -21.79 -7.83 19.97
CA ASP A 342 -21.76 -7.90 21.44
C ASP A 342 -20.35 -7.64 22.00
N GLY A 343 -20.26 -6.60 22.85
CA GLY A 343 -19.05 -6.17 23.55
C GLY A 343 -18.43 -7.22 24.48
N ALA A 344 -19.25 -8.14 25.01
CA ALA A 344 -18.82 -9.18 25.93
C ALA A 344 -18.43 -10.50 25.21
N SER A 345 -18.72 -10.61 23.91
CA SER A 345 -18.51 -11.87 23.19
C SER A 345 -17.03 -12.19 23.03
N THR A 346 -16.66 -13.43 23.34
CA THR A 346 -15.31 -13.98 23.11
C THR A 346 -15.24 -14.75 21.80
N ALA A 347 -16.28 -14.70 20.97
CA ALA A 347 -16.41 -15.49 19.76
C ALA A 347 -15.63 -14.89 18.58
N THR A 348 -15.36 -15.72 17.58
CA THR A 348 -14.60 -15.31 16.39
C THR A 348 -15.53 -14.83 15.28
N ALA A 349 -15.21 -13.70 14.66
CA ALA A 349 -15.82 -13.28 13.40
C ALA A 349 -14.95 -13.75 12.23
N THR A 350 -15.50 -14.56 11.34
CA THR A 350 -14.81 -15.11 10.16
C THR A 350 -15.57 -14.75 8.89
N GLY A 351 -15.03 -13.86 8.08
CA GLY A 351 -15.55 -13.56 6.75
C GLY A 351 -15.42 -14.77 5.82
N GLY A 352 -16.36 -14.93 4.91
CA GLY A 352 -16.34 -16.00 3.91
C GLY A 352 -15.30 -15.72 2.82
N ASN A 353 -14.73 -16.76 2.22
CA ASN A 353 -13.81 -16.57 1.09
C ASN A 353 -14.58 -16.26 -0.20
N GLY A 354 -13.98 -15.47 -1.09
CA GLY A 354 -14.47 -15.27 -2.44
C GLY A 354 -14.33 -16.54 -3.30
N GLY A 355 -15.26 -16.73 -4.23
CA GLY A 355 -15.26 -17.82 -5.19
C GLY A 355 -14.24 -17.60 -6.31
N LYS A 356 -13.75 -18.67 -6.92
CA LYS A 356 -12.81 -18.57 -8.05
C LYS A 356 -13.52 -18.15 -9.32
N GLY A 357 -12.83 -17.39 -10.18
CA GLY A 357 -13.25 -17.15 -11.54
C GLY A 357 -13.19 -18.42 -12.40
N GLY A 358 -14.13 -18.56 -13.32
CA GLY A 358 -14.19 -19.70 -14.24
C GLY A 358 -13.11 -19.64 -15.32
N THR A 359 -12.71 -20.80 -15.83
CA THR A 359 -11.80 -20.84 -16.98
C THR A 359 -12.55 -20.46 -18.25
N GLY A 360 -11.94 -19.67 -19.11
CA GLY A 360 -12.52 -19.37 -20.41
C GLY A 360 -11.47 -18.94 -21.40
N ALA A 361 -11.90 -18.50 -22.57
CA ALA A 361 -10.95 -17.93 -23.51
C ALA A 361 -10.32 -16.65 -22.93
N GLN A 362 -11.14 -15.81 -22.29
CA GLN A 362 -10.69 -14.92 -21.22
C GLN A 362 -11.10 -15.54 -19.89
N GLY A 363 -10.19 -15.50 -18.91
CA GLY A 363 -10.46 -16.00 -17.58
C GLY A 363 -11.48 -15.13 -16.85
N GLY A 364 -12.37 -15.76 -16.07
CA GLY A 364 -13.31 -15.07 -15.20
C GLY A 364 -12.63 -14.41 -14.00
N ILE A 365 -13.23 -13.35 -13.47
CA ILE A 365 -12.70 -12.63 -12.30
C ILE A 365 -13.01 -13.44 -11.02
N GLY A 366 -12.07 -13.49 -10.07
CA GLY A 366 -12.31 -14.06 -8.74
C GLY A 366 -13.19 -13.15 -7.88
N GLY A 367 -14.03 -13.72 -7.02
CA GLY A 367 -14.90 -12.97 -6.12
C GLY A 367 -14.14 -12.41 -4.92
N ASP A 368 -14.67 -11.36 -4.30
CA ASP A 368 -14.04 -10.73 -3.14
C ASP A 368 -14.23 -11.55 -1.86
N GLY A 369 -13.27 -11.46 -0.94
CA GLY A 369 -13.37 -12.01 0.41
C GLY A 369 -14.33 -11.19 1.29
N GLY A 370 -15.05 -11.88 2.17
CA GLY A 370 -16.00 -11.27 3.09
C GLY A 370 -15.30 -10.53 4.23
N ASN A 371 -15.87 -9.39 4.62
CA ASN A 371 -15.37 -8.59 5.74
C ASN A 371 -15.62 -9.28 7.09
N ALA A 372 -14.78 -9.00 8.08
CA ALA A 372 -14.94 -9.47 9.44
C ALA A 372 -14.88 -8.30 10.45
N TYR A 373 -15.89 -8.19 11.31
CA TYR A 373 -16.03 -7.14 12.31
C TYR A 373 -16.26 -7.75 13.70
N THR A 374 -15.60 -7.20 14.73
CA THR A 374 -15.93 -7.51 16.13
C THR A 374 -15.96 -6.28 17.03
N ALA A 375 -17.03 -6.18 17.81
CA ALA A 375 -17.09 -5.39 19.03
C ALA A 375 -16.70 -6.23 20.27
N GLY A 376 -16.45 -7.53 20.13
CA GLY A 376 -16.09 -8.42 21.22
C GLY A 376 -14.59 -8.48 21.49
N THR A 377 -14.20 -9.47 22.29
CA THR A 377 -12.79 -9.80 22.64
C THR A 377 -12.24 -11.01 21.89
N GLY A 378 -13.08 -11.68 21.08
CA GLY A 378 -12.65 -12.80 20.25
C GLY A 378 -11.94 -12.37 18.96
N ASN A 379 -11.49 -13.36 18.18
CA ASN A 379 -10.63 -13.12 17.03
C ASN A 379 -11.40 -12.57 15.81
N VAL A 380 -10.70 -11.93 14.87
CA VAL A 380 -11.23 -11.44 13.59
C VAL A 380 -10.42 -12.04 12.45
N ILE A 381 -11.08 -12.76 11.56
CA ILE A 381 -10.47 -13.43 10.41
C ILE A 381 -11.23 -12.98 9.16
N ALA A 382 -10.67 -12.06 8.39
CA ALA A 382 -11.28 -11.66 7.13
C ALA A 382 -11.15 -12.75 6.06
N GLY A 383 -12.10 -12.77 5.11
CA GLY A 383 -12.11 -13.72 4.00
C GLY A 383 -11.00 -13.44 2.99
N THR A 384 -10.48 -14.48 2.34
CA THR A 384 -9.55 -14.31 1.22
C THR A 384 -10.31 -14.04 -0.07
N GLY A 385 -9.72 -13.23 -0.96
CA GLY A 385 -10.20 -13.10 -2.33
C GLY A 385 -10.07 -14.42 -3.10
N GLY A 386 -10.95 -14.64 -4.06
CA GLY A 386 -10.93 -15.78 -4.95
C GLY A 386 -9.92 -15.62 -6.08
N ASP A 387 -9.31 -16.71 -6.53
CA ASP A 387 -8.39 -16.64 -7.68
C ASP A 387 -9.14 -16.31 -8.98
N GLY A 388 -8.49 -15.57 -9.87
CA GLY A 388 -8.94 -15.38 -11.24
C GLY A 388 -8.84 -16.69 -12.04
N GLY A 389 -9.74 -16.87 -13.01
CA GLY A 389 -9.78 -18.03 -13.89
C GLY A 389 -8.71 -17.97 -14.99
N SER A 390 -8.33 -19.13 -15.54
CA SER A 390 -7.39 -19.18 -16.67
C SER A 390 -8.03 -18.73 -17.98
N GLY A 391 -7.31 -17.91 -18.75
CA GLY A 391 -7.59 -17.51 -20.13
C GLY A 391 -6.85 -18.37 -21.13
N ILE A 392 -7.48 -19.41 -21.66
CA ILE A 392 -6.84 -20.34 -22.60
C ILE A 392 -6.75 -19.79 -24.03
N GLY A 393 -7.57 -18.79 -24.36
CA GLY A 393 -7.62 -18.12 -25.67
C GLY A 393 -7.12 -16.67 -25.64
N GLY A 394 -6.71 -16.17 -24.47
CA GLY A 394 -6.40 -14.77 -24.22
C GLY A 394 -5.90 -14.53 -22.80
N SER A 395 -6.38 -13.47 -22.16
CA SER A 395 -5.91 -13.05 -20.84
C SER A 395 -6.50 -13.87 -19.69
N GLY A 396 -5.68 -14.14 -18.67
CA GLY A 396 -6.16 -14.64 -17.38
C GLY A 396 -7.05 -13.65 -16.67
N GLY A 397 -7.95 -14.16 -15.82
CA GLY A 397 -8.88 -13.34 -15.04
C GLY A 397 -8.19 -12.68 -13.83
N VAL A 398 -8.70 -11.55 -13.39
CA VAL A 398 -8.18 -10.85 -12.21
C VAL A 398 -8.57 -11.61 -10.93
N GLY A 399 -7.69 -11.67 -9.94
CA GLY A 399 -8.01 -12.19 -8.60
C GLY A 399 -8.90 -11.23 -7.81
N GLY A 400 -9.77 -11.75 -6.96
CA GLY A 400 -10.64 -10.95 -6.10
C GLY A 400 -9.90 -10.34 -4.92
N ASN A 401 -10.44 -9.28 -4.33
CA ASN A 401 -9.81 -8.60 -3.21
C ASN A 401 -9.98 -9.38 -1.90
N GLY A 402 -9.05 -9.22 -0.96
CA GLY A 402 -9.20 -9.72 0.40
C GLY A 402 -10.24 -8.92 1.19
N GLY A 403 -10.93 -9.56 2.13
CA GLY A 403 -11.89 -8.91 3.01
C GLY A 403 -11.22 -8.02 4.06
N SER A 404 -11.92 -7.01 4.56
CA SER A 404 -11.42 -6.13 5.63
C SER A 404 -11.62 -6.75 7.01
N ALA A 405 -10.71 -6.46 7.94
CA ALA A 405 -10.81 -6.85 9.36
C ALA A 405 -10.93 -5.61 10.26
N GLU A 406 -11.97 -5.55 11.08
CA GLU A 406 -12.23 -4.42 11.97
C GLU A 406 -12.44 -4.86 13.44
N ILE A 407 -11.73 -4.20 14.36
CA ILE A 407 -11.89 -4.34 15.80
C ILE A 407 -12.28 -3.00 16.41
N ASN A 408 -13.43 -2.95 17.08
CA ASN A 408 -13.95 -1.74 17.73
C ASN A 408 -13.88 -1.79 19.27
N ASN A 409 -13.25 -2.84 19.83
CA ASN A 409 -13.15 -3.05 21.27
C ASN A 409 -11.71 -2.98 21.75
N GLY A 410 -11.43 -2.01 22.61
CA GLY A 410 -10.10 -1.79 23.16
C GLY A 410 -9.62 -2.86 24.16
N LEU A 411 -10.49 -3.77 24.60
CA LEU A 411 -10.11 -4.93 25.43
C LEU A 411 -9.77 -6.16 24.58
N ASN A 412 -9.91 -6.09 23.26
CA ASN A 412 -9.60 -7.22 22.39
C ASN A 412 -8.07 -7.42 22.33
N PRO A 413 -7.56 -8.61 22.71
CA PRO A 413 -6.13 -8.89 22.69
C PRO A 413 -5.60 -9.29 21.31
N ASN A 414 -6.47 -9.52 20.32
CA ASN A 414 -6.10 -10.04 19.02
C ASN A 414 -5.84 -8.91 18.03
N ASN A 415 -4.91 -9.17 17.11
CA ASN A 415 -4.63 -8.25 16.02
C ASN A 415 -5.75 -8.27 14.97
N ALA A 416 -6.02 -7.13 14.36
CA ALA A 416 -6.83 -7.07 13.14
C ALA A 416 -5.93 -7.41 11.96
N VAL A 417 -6.27 -8.46 11.19
CA VAL A 417 -5.50 -8.87 10.01
C VAL A 417 -6.43 -8.92 8.80
N GLY A 418 -6.15 -8.09 7.80
CA GLY A 418 -6.90 -8.07 6.55
C GLY A 418 -6.74 -9.35 5.74
N GLY A 419 -7.72 -9.64 4.90
CA GLY A 419 -7.76 -10.84 4.05
C GLY A 419 -6.71 -10.79 2.94
N VAL A 420 -6.23 -11.94 2.50
CA VAL A 420 -5.29 -12.01 1.37
C VAL A 420 -6.05 -11.87 0.05
N GLY A 421 -5.55 -11.07 -0.88
CA GLY A 421 -6.07 -10.97 -2.25
C GLY A 421 -5.86 -12.26 -3.05
N GLY A 422 -6.79 -12.57 -3.93
CA GLY A 422 -6.74 -13.76 -4.79
C GLY A 422 -5.67 -13.66 -5.88
N ALA A 423 -5.12 -14.79 -6.32
CA ALA A 423 -4.14 -14.79 -7.39
C ALA A 423 -4.80 -14.46 -8.74
N GLY A 424 -4.07 -13.80 -9.64
CA GLY A 424 -4.46 -13.63 -11.02
C GLY A 424 -4.41 -14.96 -11.78
N GLY A 425 -5.36 -15.15 -12.69
CA GLY A 425 -5.45 -16.33 -13.53
C GLY A 425 -4.38 -16.40 -14.61
N HIS A 426 -4.13 -17.59 -15.12
CA HIS A 426 -3.12 -17.81 -16.16
C HIS A 426 -3.59 -17.30 -17.52
N GLY A 427 -2.71 -16.63 -18.28
CA GLY A 427 -2.95 -16.30 -19.69
C GLY A 427 -2.29 -17.31 -20.63
N ASN A 428 -2.67 -17.30 -21.91
CA ASN A 428 -2.02 -18.11 -22.94
C ASN A 428 -0.75 -17.44 -23.52
N ASP A 429 -0.15 -18.03 -24.56
CA ASP A 429 1.10 -17.53 -25.15
C ASP A 429 1.00 -16.12 -25.74
N PHE A 430 -0.19 -15.57 -26.03
CA PHE A 430 -0.35 -14.23 -26.62
C PHE A 430 -1.16 -13.25 -25.76
N GLY A 431 -1.84 -13.75 -24.73
CA GLY A 431 -2.60 -12.96 -23.76
C GLY A 431 -1.78 -12.61 -22.52
N SER A 432 -2.31 -11.74 -21.67
CA SER A 432 -1.66 -11.40 -20.40
C SER A 432 -2.08 -12.35 -19.27
N GLY A 433 -1.22 -12.54 -18.27
CA GLY A 433 -1.64 -13.06 -16.99
C GLY A 433 -2.63 -12.10 -16.34
N GLY A 434 -3.59 -12.63 -15.57
CA GLY A 434 -4.50 -11.80 -14.80
C GLY A 434 -3.76 -11.05 -13.68
N ALA A 435 -4.24 -9.87 -13.28
CA ALA A 435 -3.70 -9.21 -12.10
C ALA A 435 -4.08 -9.97 -10.82
N GLY A 436 -3.23 -9.96 -9.81
CA GLY A 436 -3.61 -10.37 -8.46
C GLY A 436 -4.56 -9.35 -7.83
N GLY A 437 -5.46 -9.81 -6.96
CA GLY A 437 -6.37 -8.95 -6.21
C GLY A 437 -5.67 -8.24 -5.06
N ASP A 438 -6.24 -7.14 -4.59
CA ASP A 438 -5.66 -6.38 -3.48
C ASP A 438 -5.87 -7.10 -2.14
N GLY A 439 -4.95 -6.87 -1.20
CA GLY A 439 -5.11 -7.31 0.18
C GLY A 439 -6.16 -6.46 0.90
N GLY A 440 -6.90 -7.08 1.81
CA GLY A 440 -7.94 -6.40 2.58
C GLY A 440 -7.38 -5.48 3.66
N ASP A 441 -8.14 -4.47 4.05
CA ASP A 441 -7.71 -3.52 5.06
C ASP A 441 -7.82 -4.08 6.49
N ALA A 442 -7.06 -3.50 7.42
CA ALA A 442 -7.19 -3.77 8.85
C ALA A 442 -7.37 -2.48 9.64
N SER A 443 -8.38 -2.46 10.51
CA SER A 443 -8.69 -1.30 11.35
C SER A 443 -8.89 -1.66 12.82
N ILE A 444 -8.27 -0.88 13.71
CA ILE A 444 -8.53 -0.89 15.15
C ILE A 444 -9.04 0.48 15.56
N ASN A 445 -10.35 0.57 15.78
CA ASN A 445 -11.09 1.81 16.08
C ASN A 445 -11.23 2.06 17.59
N SER A 446 -10.16 1.86 18.36
CA SER A 446 -10.19 2.09 19.81
C SER A 446 -8.86 2.59 20.36
N THR A 447 -8.91 3.71 21.07
CA THR A 447 -7.72 4.37 21.65
C THR A 447 -7.13 3.62 22.84
N SER A 448 -7.89 2.74 23.50
CA SER A 448 -7.40 1.93 24.61
C SER A 448 -6.84 0.58 24.17
N SER A 449 -6.91 0.25 22.87
CA SER A 449 -6.40 -1.02 22.35
C SER A 449 -4.87 -1.07 22.40
N SER A 450 -4.32 -2.26 22.63
CA SER A 450 -2.89 -2.56 22.46
C SER A 450 -2.62 -3.52 21.30
N ALA A 451 -3.65 -3.93 20.58
CA ALA A 451 -3.53 -4.83 19.44
C ALA A 451 -2.99 -4.10 18.21
N HIS A 452 -2.47 -4.88 17.25
CA HIS A 452 -1.89 -4.38 16.01
C HIS A 452 -2.89 -4.46 14.86
N ALA A 453 -2.89 -3.46 13.98
CA ALA A 453 -3.58 -3.51 12.70
C ALA A 453 -2.58 -3.93 11.62
N ILE A 454 -2.90 -4.98 10.86
CA ILE A 454 -2.02 -5.57 9.84
C ILE A 454 -2.82 -5.73 8.55
N GLY A 455 -2.46 -4.96 7.51
CA GLY A 455 -3.09 -5.07 6.19
C GLY A 455 -2.90 -6.47 5.59
N GLY A 456 -3.87 -6.91 4.79
CA GLY A 456 -3.81 -8.18 4.08
C GLY A 456 -2.77 -8.18 2.96
N ALA A 457 -2.22 -9.35 2.62
CA ALA A 457 -1.29 -9.44 1.50
C ALA A 457 -2.03 -9.30 0.15
N GLY A 458 -1.42 -8.62 -0.81
CA GLY A 458 -1.88 -8.63 -2.20
C GLY A 458 -1.69 -10.00 -2.85
N GLY A 459 -2.56 -10.34 -3.79
CA GLY A 459 -2.51 -11.57 -4.56
C GLY A 459 -1.40 -11.57 -5.60
N ALA A 460 -0.88 -12.74 -5.95
CA ALA A 460 0.14 -12.84 -7.01
C ALA A 460 -0.47 -12.58 -8.40
N GLY A 461 0.29 -11.96 -9.30
CA GLY A 461 -0.05 -11.86 -10.71
C GLY A 461 -0.02 -13.22 -11.40
N GLY A 462 -0.91 -13.41 -12.36
CA GLY A 462 -1.02 -14.63 -13.14
C GLY A 462 0.15 -14.83 -14.09
N VAL A 463 0.52 -16.09 -14.34
CA VAL A 463 1.59 -16.41 -15.31
C VAL A 463 1.05 -16.58 -16.74
N THR A 464 1.89 -16.36 -17.74
CA THR A 464 1.65 -16.75 -19.14
C THR A 464 2.64 -17.80 -19.60
N ALA A 465 2.26 -18.57 -20.63
CA ALA A 465 3.20 -19.47 -21.28
C ALA A 465 4.24 -18.66 -22.08
N ALA A 466 5.52 -19.00 -21.90
CA ALA A 466 6.66 -18.28 -22.47
C ALA A 466 7.32 -19.09 -23.59
N THR A 467 6.54 -19.58 -24.56
CA THR A 467 7.05 -20.53 -25.57
C THR A 467 7.37 -19.91 -26.93
N ASN A 468 6.84 -18.72 -27.25
CA ASN A 468 6.99 -18.06 -28.55
C ASN A 468 7.55 -16.63 -28.47
N ALA A 469 8.20 -16.17 -29.54
CA ALA A 469 8.65 -14.78 -29.69
C ALA A 469 7.46 -13.83 -29.80
N GLY A 470 7.44 -12.75 -29.00
CA GLY A 470 6.30 -11.84 -28.89
C GLY A 470 5.16 -12.40 -28.03
N GLY A 471 5.51 -13.28 -27.08
CA GLY A 471 4.53 -13.91 -26.21
C GLY A 471 3.91 -12.97 -25.16
N GLY A 472 3.01 -13.53 -24.37
CA GLY A 472 2.18 -12.83 -23.38
C GLY A 472 2.95 -12.21 -22.21
N THR A 473 2.41 -11.14 -21.66
CA THR A 473 2.96 -10.46 -20.47
C THR A 473 2.43 -11.09 -19.18
N GLY A 474 3.30 -11.37 -18.21
CA GLY A 474 2.87 -11.80 -16.88
C GLY A 474 1.94 -10.78 -16.21
N GLY A 475 1.05 -11.25 -15.35
CA GLY A 475 0.10 -10.42 -14.63
C GLY A 475 0.75 -9.52 -13.58
N LEU A 476 0.10 -8.40 -13.26
CA LEU A 476 0.54 -7.53 -12.17
C LEU A 476 0.29 -8.19 -10.81
N GLY A 477 1.19 -8.03 -9.85
CA GLY A 477 0.90 -8.34 -8.45
C GLY A 477 -0.13 -7.37 -7.85
N GLY A 478 -0.98 -7.87 -6.96
CA GLY A 478 -1.96 -7.06 -6.23
C GLY A 478 -1.32 -6.17 -5.16
N THR A 479 -1.99 -5.08 -4.79
CA THR A 479 -1.48 -4.20 -3.73
C THR A 479 -1.73 -4.81 -2.35
N GLY A 480 -0.83 -4.52 -1.39
CA GLY A 480 -1.07 -4.88 0.00
C GLY A 480 -2.13 -3.98 0.65
N GLY A 481 -2.92 -4.52 1.58
CA GLY A 481 -3.98 -3.80 2.27
C GLY A 481 -3.46 -2.72 3.23
N THR A 482 -4.32 -1.75 3.53
CA THR A 482 -3.99 -0.63 4.43
C THR A 482 -4.23 -1.02 5.88
N ALA A 483 -3.36 -0.55 6.79
CA ALA A 483 -3.56 -0.70 8.23
C ALA A 483 -3.85 0.63 8.91
N THR A 484 -4.88 0.68 9.74
CA THR A 484 -5.25 1.84 10.57
C THR A 484 -5.35 1.46 12.04
N ASN A 485 -4.64 2.16 12.93
CA ASN A 485 -4.68 1.91 14.37
C ASN A 485 -4.86 3.20 15.17
N TYR A 486 -5.88 3.27 16.02
CA TYR A 486 -6.11 4.38 16.94
C TYR A 486 -5.51 4.14 18.35
N GLY A 487 -5.04 2.93 18.63
CA GLY A 487 -4.52 2.50 19.93
C GLY A 487 -2.99 2.54 20.05
N SER A 488 -2.47 1.81 21.03
CA SER A 488 -1.04 1.75 21.35
C SER A 488 -0.24 0.73 20.54
N GLY A 489 -0.91 -0.19 19.83
CA GLY A 489 -0.25 -1.14 18.95
C GLY A 489 0.14 -0.52 17.61
N ASN A 490 0.99 -1.22 16.85
CA ASN A 490 1.45 -0.74 15.54
C ASN A 490 0.35 -0.85 14.47
N ALA A 491 0.48 -0.03 13.42
CA ALA A 491 -0.15 -0.23 12.13
C ALA A 491 0.92 -0.71 11.14
N THR A 492 0.70 -1.85 10.50
CA THR A 492 1.61 -2.45 9.51
C THR A 492 0.86 -2.70 8.22
N GLY A 493 1.24 -2.03 7.13
CA GLY A 493 0.65 -2.26 5.82
C GLY A 493 0.86 -3.70 5.34
N GLY A 494 -0.03 -4.18 4.48
CA GLY A 494 0.04 -5.53 3.92
C GLY A 494 1.15 -5.70 2.90
N SER A 495 1.71 -6.90 2.79
CA SER A 495 2.75 -7.16 1.78
C SER A 495 2.19 -7.09 0.36
N ALA A 496 2.97 -6.56 -0.56
CA ALA A 496 2.67 -6.60 -1.99
C ALA A 496 2.54 -8.02 -2.55
N GLY A 497 1.69 -8.19 -3.55
CA GLY A 497 1.60 -9.39 -4.37
C GLY A 497 2.78 -9.53 -5.34
N ALA A 498 3.24 -10.76 -5.55
CA ALA A 498 4.32 -11.05 -6.49
C ALA A 498 3.89 -10.80 -7.95
N ALA A 499 4.84 -10.38 -8.79
CA ALA A 499 4.63 -10.30 -10.23
C ALA A 499 4.41 -11.68 -10.88
N GLY A 500 3.55 -11.73 -11.89
CA GLY A 500 3.41 -12.89 -12.77
C GLY A 500 4.55 -13.00 -13.78
N THR A 501 4.95 -14.21 -14.15
CA THR A 501 5.99 -14.46 -15.16
C THR A 501 5.40 -14.58 -16.57
N GLY A 502 6.16 -14.22 -17.60
CA GLY A 502 5.74 -14.36 -19.00
C GLY A 502 6.88 -14.17 -19.99
N PHE A 503 6.56 -14.02 -21.28
CA PHE A 503 7.54 -13.53 -22.26
C PHE A 503 8.05 -12.17 -21.79
N ASN A 504 7.14 -11.22 -21.62
CA ASN A 504 7.39 -10.04 -20.81
C ASN A 504 7.05 -10.37 -19.34
N GLY A 505 7.89 -9.95 -18.41
CA GLY A 505 7.59 -10.07 -16.99
C GLY A 505 6.46 -9.14 -16.56
N GLY A 506 5.60 -9.60 -15.65
CA GLY A 506 4.60 -8.77 -15.00
C GLY A 506 5.21 -7.81 -13.99
N GLY A 507 4.49 -6.73 -13.68
CA GLY A 507 4.87 -5.79 -12.64
C GLY A 507 4.61 -6.34 -11.22
N GLY A 508 5.45 -5.97 -10.26
CA GLY A 508 5.23 -6.28 -8.85
C GLY A 508 4.12 -5.41 -8.24
N GLY A 509 3.41 -5.94 -7.25
CA GLY A 509 2.39 -5.18 -6.52
C GLY A 509 2.99 -4.10 -5.62
N SER A 510 2.20 -3.08 -5.30
CA SER A 510 2.59 -2.06 -4.32
C SER A 510 2.39 -2.57 -2.88
N GLY A 511 3.25 -2.16 -1.96
CA GLY A 511 3.09 -2.45 -0.55
C GLY A 511 1.96 -1.61 0.08
N GLY A 512 1.29 -2.18 1.09
CA GLY A 512 0.22 -1.52 1.81
C GLY A 512 0.70 -0.36 2.68
N SER A 513 -0.16 0.64 2.86
CA SER A 513 0.11 1.81 3.70
C SER A 513 -0.26 1.59 5.16
N ALA A 514 0.31 2.36 6.06
CA ALA A 514 0.04 2.30 7.49
C ALA A 514 -0.26 3.68 8.08
N TYR A 515 -1.36 3.77 8.84
CA TYR A 515 -1.81 4.96 9.55
C TYR A 515 -1.95 4.64 11.03
N ASN A 516 -1.17 5.32 11.87
CA ASN A 516 -1.29 5.21 13.32
C ASN A 516 -1.67 6.56 13.94
N TYR A 517 -2.87 6.59 14.52
CA TYR A 517 -3.44 7.72 15.25
C TYR A 517 -3.23 7.61 16.77
N GLY A 518 -2.66 6.51 17.26
CA GLY A 518 -2.36 6.32 18.67
C GLY A 518 -0.86 6.40 18.98
N THR A 519 -0.30 5.43 19.69
CA THR A 519 1.11 5.49 20.16
C THR A 519 2.02 4.39 19.61
N GLY A 520 1.52 3.51 18.76
CA GLY A 520 2.35 2.51 18.06
C GLY A 520 3.05 3.05 16.82
N ASN A 521 3.91 2.24 16.23
CA ASN A 521 4.61 2.59 14.98
C ASN A 521 3.66 2.51 13.78
N ALA A 522 3.95 3.28 12.74
CA ALA A 522 3.38 3.08 11.40
C ALA A 522 4.45 2.48 10.48
N ILE A 523 4.16 1.35 9.84
CA ILE A 523 5.11 0.61 9.01
C ILE A 523 4.45 0.29 7.67
N GLY A 524 4.84 1.02 6.62
CA GLY A 524 4.45 0.72 5.24
C GLY A 524 5.20 -0.51 4.74
N ALA A 525 4.53 -1.35 3.94
CA ALA A 525 5.16 -2.55 3.41
C ALA A 525 5.98 -2.25 2.15
N ALA A 526 7.00 -3.07 1.88
CA ALA A 526 7.75 -2.96 0.63
C ALA A 526 6.89 -3.35 -0.59
N GLY A 527 7.17 -2.71 -1.73
CA GLY A 527 6.67 -3.15 -3.03
C GLY A 527 7.36 -4.44 -3.47
N ALA A 528 6.65 -5.26 -4.25
CA ALA A 528 7.21 -6.50 -4.79
C ALA A 528 8.08 -6.22 -6.02
N ASN A 529 9.04 -7.10 -6.28
CA ASN A 529 9.86 -7.00 -7.48
C ASN A 529 9.04 -7.33 -8.73
N GLY A 530 9.39 -6.71 -9.86
CA GLY A 530 8.90 -7.10 -11.17
C GLY A 530 9.49 -8.44 -11.60
N ALA A 531 8.72 -9.22 -12.37
CA ALA A 531 9.21 -10.48 -12.92
C ALA A 531 10.16 -10.22 -14.09
N SER A 532 11.13 -11.11 -14.30
CA SER A 532 12.02 -11.01 -15.45
C SER A 532 11.30 -11.42 -16.74
N GLY A 533 11.68 -10.80 -17.85
CA GLY A 533 11.33 -11.28 -19.19
C GLY A 533 12.11 -12.55 -19.53
N THR A 534 11.56 -13.35 -20.44
CA THR A 534 12.17 -14.60 -20.90
C THR A 534 12.68 -14.48 -22.33
N SER A 535 13.30 -15.54 -22.85
CA SER A 535 13.92 -15.55 -24.19
C SER A 535 13.59 -16.79 -25.01
N PRO A 536 12.30 -17.12 -25.24
CA PRO A 536 11.94 -18.09 -26.26
C PRO A 536 12.26 -17.51 -27.65
N ALA A 537 13.25 -18.10 -28.34
CA ALA A 537 13.72 -17.74 -29.69
C ALA A 537 14.53 -16.42 -29.79
N ASN A 538 14.64 -15.86 -31.02
CA ASN A 538 15.50 -14.72 -31.36
C ASN A 538 15.04 -13.34 -30.81
N ALA A 539 14.08 -13.30 -29.89
CA ALA A 539 13.57 -12.07 -29.28
C ALA A 539 13.54 -12.21 -27.75
N GLY A 540 14.00 -11.19 -27.03
CA GLY A 540 13.91 -11.11 -25.57
C GLY A 540 12.68 -10.31 -25.15
N GLY A 541 11.95 -10.82 -24.16
CA GLY A 541 10.86 -10.06 -23.56
C GLY A 541 11.36 -9.06 -22.53
N THR A 542 10.55 -8.04 -22.24
CA THR A 542 10.92 -7.00 -21.27
C THR A 542 10.70 -7.47 -19.84
N GLY A 543 11.53 -7.03 -18.91
CA GLY A 543 11.27 -7.19 -17.49
C GLY A 543 10.11 -6.31 -17.03
N GLY A 544 9.37 -6.78 -16.03
CA GLY A 544 8.27 -6.03 -15.42
C GLY A 544 8.76 -4.98 -14.43
N SER A 545 7.97 -3.94 -14.19
CA SER A 545 8.32 -2.91 -13.19
C SER A 545 8.22 -3.44 -11.76
N GLY A 546 9.07 -2.95 -10.86
CA GLY A 546 8.88 -3.13 -9.42
C GLY A 546 7.70 -2.32 -8.90
N GLY A 547 7.05 -2.81 -7.84
CA GLY A 547 5.94 -2.12 -7.20
C GLY A 547 6.41 -1.05 -6.20
N ASN A 548 5.54 -0.10 -5.90
CA ASN A 548 5.88 0.98 -4.98
C ASN A 548 5.85 0.50 -3.52
N GLY A 549 6.68 1.07 -2.65
CA GLY A 549 6.57 0.87 -1.20
C GLY A 549 5.38 1.65 -0.62
N GLY A 550 4.76 1.09 0.41
CA GLY A 550 3.65 1.70 1.12
C GLY A 550 4.07 2.84 2.04
N SER A 551 3.20 3.83 2.21
CA SER A 551 3.44 4.98 3.08
C SER A 551 3.24 4.63 4.56
N ALA A 552 3.87 5.41 5.44
CA ALA A 552 3.73 5.30 6.88
C ALA A 552 3.44 6.67 7.52
N ASN A 553 2.32 6.76 8.24
CA ASN A 553 1.83 7.99 8.85
C ASN A 553 1.62 7.79 10.36
N VAL A 554 2.33 8.55 11.19
CA VAL A 554 2.03 8.70 12.62
C VAL A 554 1.36 10.06 12.81
N GLU A 555 0.06 10.08 13.08
CA GLU A 555 -0.72 11.33 13.12
C GLU A 555 -0.77 11.97 14.52
N ASN A 556 -0.56 11.18 15.57
CA ASN A 556 -0.64 11.65 16.95
C ASN A 556 0.57 12.51 17.35
N SER A 557 0.30 13.76 17.71
CA SER A 557 1.33 14.72 18.10
C SER A 557 2.06 14.43 19.41
N ALA A 558 1.46 13.61 20.27
CA ALA A 558 2.10 13.13 21.51
C ALA A 558 2.89 11.81 21.31
N SER A 559 2.82 11.19 20.13
CA SER A 559 3.46 9.90 19.90
C SER A 559 4.99 10.02 19.78
N ILE A 560 5.69 9.04 20.34
CA ILE A 560 7.14 8.84 20.18
C ILE A 560 7.47 7.74 19.15
N ALA A 561 6.45 7.25 18.44
CA ALA A 561 6.57 6.11 17.56
C ALA A 561 7.17 6.47 16.20
N ALA A 562 7.83 5.49 15.60
CA ALA A 562 8.46 5.63 14.31
C ALA A 562 7.44 5.53 13.16
N ALA A 563 7.70 6.27 12.08
CA ALA A 563 7.06 6.07 10.79
C ALA A 563 8.09 5.52 9.80
N ILE A 564 7.85 4.32 9.29
CA ILE A 564 8.78 3.58 8.42
C ILE A 564 8.09 3.30 7.09
N GLY A 565 8.45 4.06 6.05
CA GLY A 565 7.96 3.83 4.69
C GLY A 565 8.53 2.54 4.10
N GLY A 566 7.75 1.86 3.27
CA GLY A 566 8.20 0.65 2.59
C GLY A 566 9.17 0.94 1.45
N ASN A 567 10.11 0.05 1.17
CA ASN A 567 10.99 0.19 0.01
C ASN A 567 10.26 -0.10 -1.29
N GLY A 568 10.67 0.53 -2.40
CA GLY A 568 10.24 0.16 -3.74
C GLY A 568 10.82 -1.20 -4.15
N GLY A 569 10.04 -1.99 -4.88
CA GLY A 569 10.50 -3.25 -5.46
C GLY A 569 11.45 -3.03 -6.63
N THR A 570 12.36 -3.96 -6.89
CA THR A 570 13.25 -3.87 -8.04
C THR A 570 12.50 -4.19 -9.33
N GLY A 571 12.90 -3.55 -10.43
CA GLY A 571 12.47 -3.97 -11.76
C GLY A 571 13.01 -5.36 -12.10
N GLY A 572 12.25 -6.14 -12.86
CA GLY A 572 12.69 -7.42 -13.37
C GLY A 572 13.68 -7.26 -14.52
N ASP A 573 14.59 -8.21 -14.67
CA ASP A 573 15.55 -8.20 -15.78
C ASP A 573 14.86 -8.43 -17.14
N GLY A 574 15.40 -7.86 -18.21
CA GLY A 574 15.03 -8.18 -19.57
C GLY A 574 15.54 -9.56 -19.98
N GLY A 575 14.83 -10.19 -20.91
CA GLY A 575 15.30 -11.39 -21.58
C GLY A 575 16.67 -11.16 -22.24
N THR A 576 17.47 -12.20 -22.41
CA THR A 576 18.86 -12.10 -22.87
C THR A 576 19.03 -12.03 -24.39
N THR A 577 17.95 -12.20 -25.18
CA THR A 577 17.98 -12.12 -26.65
C THR A 577 17.47 -10.76 -27.15
N TYR A 578 17.67 -10.44 -28.44
CA TYR A 578 17.43 -9.12 -29.05
C TYR A 578 16.16 -8.39 -28.54
N GLY A 579 16.32 -7.15 -28.06
CA GLY A 579 15.24 -6.24 -27.66
C GLY A 579 14.71 -6.36 -26.22
N GLY A 580 15.13 -7.35 -25.43
CA GLY A 580 14.69 -7.50 -24.05
C GLY A 580 15.20 -6.38 -23.15
N SER A 581 14.35 -5.44 -22.74
CA SER A 581 14.74 -4.33 -21.84
C SER A 581 14.40 -4.67 -20.38
N GLY A 582 15.18 -4.18 -19.42
CA GLY A 582 14.88 -4.31 -18.00
C GLY A 582 13.71 -3.43 -17.56
N GLY A 583 12.96 -3.88 -16.56
CA GLY A 583 11.85 -3.15 -15.98
C GLY A 583 12.30 -2.02 -15.04
N ALA A 584 11.49 -0.98 -14.87
CA ALA A 584 11.80 0.08 -13.91
C ALA A 584 11.65 -0.38 -12.45
N GLY A 585 12.43 0.17 -11.52
CA GLY A 585 12.22 0.00 -10.09
C GLY A 585 11.05 0.83 -9.57
N GLY A 586 10.40 0.36 -8.50
CA GLY A 586 9.29 1.07 -7.84
C GLY A 586 9.76 2.19 -6.93
N ALA A 587 8.89 3.16 -6.65
CA ALA A 587 9.19 4.24 -5.72
C ALA A 587 9.20 3.74 -4.25
N GLY A 588 10.02 4.37 -3.40
CA GLY A 588 9.97 4.21 -1.95
C GLY A 588 8.75 4.91 -1.34
N GLY A 589 8.22 4.35 -0.26
CA GLY A 589 7.08 4.87 0.47
C GLY A 589 7.43 6.08 1.33
N THR A 590 6.50 7.02 1.45
CA THR A 590 6.66 8.21 2.28
C THR A 590 6.62 7.86 3.78
N ALA A 591 7.31 8.65 4.59
CA ALA A 591 7.25 8.59 6.06
C ALA A 591 6.83 9.96 6.61
N TYR A 592 5.69 10.00 7.29
CA TYR A 592 5.12 11.20 7.89
C TYR A 592 4.96 11.03 9.40
N THR A 593 5.30 12.06 10.17
CA THR A 593 5.02 12.10 11.61
C THR A 593 4.53 13.48 12.05
N GLY A 594 3.35 13.49 12.66
CA GLY A 594 2.86 14.54 13.53
C GLY A 594 3.47 14.45 14.93
N GLY A 595 4.12 13.34 15.30
CA GLY A 595 4.74 13.08 16.61
C GLY A 595 6.23 13.42 16.69
N THR A 596 6.94 12.74 17.60
CA THR A 596 8.37 12.96 17.90
C THR A 596 9.27 11.76 17.55
N GLY A 597 8.69 10.63 17.14
CA GLY A 597 9.43 9.42 16.80
C GLY A 597 10.01 9.43 15.39
N GLN A 598 11.14 8.75 15.22
CA GLN A 598 12.00 8.81 14.04
C GLN A 598 11.28 8.44 12.71
N LEU A 599 11.64 9.15 11.64
CA LEU A 599 11.25 8.83 10.27
C LEU A 599 12.30 7.96 9.57
N THR A 600 11.83 6.94 8.86
CA THR A 600 12.63 6.16 7.90
C THR A 600 11.83 6.03 6.61
N PRO A 601 11.96 6.95 5.64
CA PRO A 601 11.29 6.80 4.36
C PRO A 601 11.86 5.62 3.57
N GLY A 602 11.07 5.08 2.65
CA GLY A 602 11.48 3.98 1.79
C GLY A 602 12.55 4.40 0.80
N ILE A 603 13.46 3.49 0.47
CA ILE A 603 14.35 3.67 -0.69
C ILE A 603 13.64 3.27 -1.99
N GLY A 604 14.00 3.90 -3.10
CA GLY A 604 13.57 3.49 -4.42
C GLY A 604 14.17 2.15 -4.83
N GLY A 605 13.40 1.34 -5.55
CA GLY A 605 13.86 0.06 -6.08
C GLY A 605 14.82 0.25 -7.26
N ASN A 606 15.74 -0.69 -7.43
CA ASN A 606 16.67 -0.66 -8.57
C ASN A 606 15.94 -1.03 -9.88
N GLY A 607 16.39 -0.48 -11.00
CA GLY A 607 15.96 -0.93 -12.33
C GLY A 607 16.54 -2.30 -12.68
N GLY A 608 15.79 -3.07 -13.47
CA GLY A 608 16.20 -4.39 -13.95
C GLY A 608 17.30 -4.31 -15.00
N ALA A 609 18.18 -5.30 -15.02
CA ALA A 609 19.28 -5.38 -15.98
C ALA A 609 18.84 -6.05 -17.29
N THR A 610 19.71 -6.04 -18.30
CA THR A 610 19.53 -6.82 -19.52
C THR A 610 20.88 -7.22 -20.13
N ALA A 611 20.89 -8.39 -20.76
CA ALA A 611 21.98 -8.88 -21.60
C ALA A 611 21.56 -8.99 -23.09
N ALA A 612 20.45 -8.38 -23.50
CA ALA A 612 19.99 -8.35 -24.88
C ALA A 612 20.72 -7.31 -25.74
N ASN A 613 21.02 -7.67 -26.98
CA ASN A 613 21.39 -6.66 -27.99
C ASN A 613 20.24 -5.64 -28.15
N SER A 614 20.61 -4.35 -28.17
CA SER A 614 19.69 -3.20 -28.23
C SER A 614 18.69 -3.12 -27.06
N GLY A 615 18.85 -3.92 -26.01
CA GLY A 615 18.03 -3.85 -24.80
C GLY A 615 18.56 -2.77 -23.86
N ASN A 616 17.65 -1.99 -23.25
CA ASN A 616 18.03 -0.98 -22.27
C ASN A 616 17.84 -1.51 -20.84
N GLY A 617 18.71 -1.09 -19.92
CA GLY A 617 18.48 -1.28 -18.50
C GLY A 617 17.28 -0.45 -18.02
N GLY A 618 16.56 -0.95 -17.03
CA GLY A 618 15.41 -0.26 -16.46
C GLY A 618 15.83 0.93 -15.59
N ASN A 619 14.97 1.94 -15.46
CA ASN A 619 15.26 3.09 -14.59
C ASN A 619 15.13 2.69 -13.10
N GLY A 620 15.92 3.29 -12.23
CA GLY A 620 15.73 3.20 -10.78
C GLY A 620 14.51 4.00 -10.32
N GLY A 621 13.84 3.53 -9.26
CA GLY A 621 12.71 4.20 -8.64
C GLY A 621 13.12 5.36 -7.74
N SER A 622 12.21 6.31 -7.50
CA SER A 622 12.47 7.44 -6.60
C SER A 622 12.49 7.01 -5.13
N GLY A 623 13.28 7.69 -4.30
CA GLY A 623 13.21 7.56 -2.85
C GLY A 623 11.93 8.18 -2.27
N GLY A 624 11.50 7.68 -1.11
CA GLY A 624 10.32 8.16 -0.40
C GLY A 624 10.56 9.49 0.30
N GLU A 625 9.52 10.29 0.45
CA GLU A 625 9.59 11.57 1.18
C GLU A 625 9.60 11.38 2.69
N ALA A 626 10.29 12.25 3.42
CA ALA A 626 10.23 12.35 4.87
C ALA A 626 9.60 13.69 5.31
N GLN A 627 8.52 13.64 6.09
CA GLN A 627 7.75 14.82 6.47
C GLN A 627 7.48 14.89 7.98
N VAL A 628 7.80 16.02 8.60
CA VAL A 628 7.56 16.30 10.02
C VAL A 628 6.67 17.53 10.18
N ALA A 629 5.61 17.40 10.97
CA ALA A 629 4.73 18.53 11.35
C ALA A 629 4.93 18.99 12.82
N ASN A 630 5.65 18.23 13.64
CA ASN A 630 5.81 18.53 15.08
C ASN A 630 6.95 19.51 15.38
N SER A 631 6.69 20.50 16.22
CA SER A 631 7.68 21.48 16.69
C SER A 631 8.75 20.93 17.64
N ASN A 632 8.47 19.80 18.31
CA ASN A 632 9.35 19.20 19.31
C ASN A 632 10.18 18.04 18.75
N TYR A 633 10.16 17.83 17.44
CA TYR A 633 10.92 16.77 16.79
C TYR A 633 12.43 17.02 16.90
N ALA A 634 13.20 15.98 17.24
CA ALA A 634 14.60 16.11 17.66
C ALA A 634 15.61 15.35 16.77
N TYR A 635 15.15 14.70 15.69
CA TYR A 635 16.02 14.00 14.74
C TYR A 635 16.15 14.79 13.44
N ASN A 636 17.25 14.59 12.71
CA ASN A 636 17.31 15.11 11.33
C ASN A 636 16.27 14.38 10.47
N VAL A 637 15.68 15.11 9.53
CA VAL A 637 14.69 14.60 8.58
C VAL A 637 15.43 14.34 7.28
N GLN A 638 15.56 13.08 6.89
CA GLN A 638 16.24 12.71 5.65
C GLN A 638 15.30 11.98 4.71
N GLY A 639 15.22 12.42 3.45
CA GLY A 639 14.49 11.73 2.39
C GLY A 639 15.14 10.40 1.99
N GLY A 640 14.35 9.48 1.42
CA GLY A 640 14.82 8.16 0.99
C GLY A 640 15.79 8.26 -0.20
N ALA A 641 16.69 7.30 -0.33
CA ALA A 641 17.57 7.22 -1.50
C ALA A 641 16.79 6.77 -2.75
N GLY A 642 17.15 7.30 -3.92
CA GLY A 642 16.71 6.76 -5.21
C GLY A 642 17.41 5.42 -5.53
N GLY A 643 16.71 4.54 -6.24
CA GLY A 643 17.26 3.26 -6.68
C GLY A 643 18.23 3.41 -7.84
N THR A 644 19.13 2.45 -8.03
CA THR A 644 20.08 2.48 -9.16
C THR A 644 19.40 2.15 -10.47
N GLY A 645 19.88 2.71 -11.58
CA GLY A 645 19.52 2.25 -12.92
C GLY A 645 20.04 0.83 -13.18
N GLY A 646 19.33 0.08 -14.02
CA GLY A 646 19.70 -1.26 -14.44
C GLY A 646 20.80 -1.24 -15.49
N ASN A 647 21.61 -2.29 -15.53
CA ASN A 647 22.72 -2.40 -16.48
C ASN A 647 22.27 -3.01 -17.81
N ALA A 648 22.84 -2.56 -18.93
CA ALA A 648 22.75 -3.18 -20.24
C ALA A 648 24.14 -3.69 -20.66
N THR A 649 24.33 -5.01 -20.73
CA THR A 649 25.66 -5.61 -20.91
C THR A 649 25.99 -6.04 -22.34
N ALA A 650 25.04 -5.93 -23.27
CA ALA A 650 25.17 -6.39 -24.66
C ALA A 650 25.15 -5.24 -25.67
N LEU A 651 25.41 -5.55 -26.96
CA LEU A 651 25.71 -4.57 -28.01
C LEU A 651 24.59 -3.53 -28.18
N TYR A 652 24.94 -2.25 -28.24
CA TYR A 652 24.03 -1.10 -28.40
C TYR A 652 23.02 -0.84 -27.27
N GLY A 653 23.14 -1.54 -26.13
CA GLY A 653 22.21 -1.38 -25.01
C GLY A 653 22.57 -0.20 -24.10
N ASN A 654 21.59 0.63 -23.72
CA ASN A 654 21.83 1.75 -22.82
C ASN A 654 21.56 1.38 -21.36
N GLY A 655 22.41 1.84 -20.44
CA GLY A 655 22.14 1.75 -19.01
C GLY A 655 20.92 2.56 -18.60
N GLY A 656 20.18 2.08 -17.61
CA GLY A 656 19.01 2.77 -17.08
C GLY A 656 19.37 4.02 -16.27
N ARG A 657 18.47 5.00 -16.20
CA ARG A 657 18.66 6.19 -15.35
C ARG A 657 18.57 5.83 -13.87
N GLY A 658 19.38 6.45 -13.02
CA GLY A 658 19.23 6.39 -11.57
C GLY A 658 17.99 7.12 -11.05
N GLY A 659 17.33 6.59 -10.03
CA GLY A 659 16.14 7.18 -9.43
C GLY A 659 16.45 8.46 -8.64
N THR A 660 15.48 9.37 -8.54
CA THR A 660 15.66 10.60 -7.75
C THR A 660 15.64 10.32 -6.25
N GLY A 661 16.40 11.08 -5.46
CA GLY A 661 16.28 11.08 -4.01
C GLY A 661 14.93 11.66 -3.56
N GLY A 662 14.41 11.18 -2.43
CA GLY A 662 13.16 11.66 -1.83
C GLY A 662 13.32 13.01 -1.15
N GLY A 663 12.22 13.78 -1.06
CA GLY A 663 12.22 15.08 -0.40
C GLY A 663 12.28 14.98 1.14
N ALA A 664 12.73 16.05 1.79
CA ALA A 664 12.64 16.21 3.24
C ALA A 664 11.93 17.52 3.59
N LEU A 665 10.89 17.44 4.42
CA LEU A 665 10.09 18.59 4.84
C LEU A 665 9.97 18.66 6.36
N ILE A 666 10.35 19.80 6.93
CA ILE A 666 10.01 20.19 8.31
C ILE A 666 9.02 21.35 8.22
N GLY A 667 7.73 21.06 8.41
CA GLY A 667 6.64 22.04 8.26
C GLY A 667 6.38 22.93 9.49
N SER A 668 7.15 22.77 10.57
CA SER A 668 6.95 23.54 11.80
C SER A 668 7.83 24.79 11.84
N THR A 669 7.24 25.94 12.18
CA THR A 669 7.92 27.23 12.34
C THR A 669 8.50 27.46 13.74
N ALA A 670 8.43 26.47 14.63
CA ALA A 670 8.82 26.65 16.01
C ALA A 670 10.33 26.80 16.20
N ALA A 671 10.73 27.76 17.02
CA ALA A 671 12.13 28.07 17.35
C ALA A 671 12.92 26.91 17.99
N ALA A 672 12.24 25.85 18.46
CA ALA A 672 12.86 24.67 19.08
C ALA A 672 13.26 23.58 18.07
N ALA A 673 12.78 23.64 16.83
CA ALA A 673 13.16 22.69 15.78
C ALA A 673 14.56 23.08 15.25
N THR A 674 15.61 22.64 15.94
CA THR A 674 17.02 22.85 15.55
C THR A 674 17.54 21.78 14.58
N VAL A 675 16.64 20.94 14.07
CA VAL A 675 16.96 19.77 13.26
C VAL A 675 17.05 20.12 11.78
N ASN A 676 17.89 19.38 11.06
CA ASN A 676 18.11 19.64 9.64
C ASN A 676 17.12 18.86 8.78
N ALA A 677 16.64 19.48 7.70
CA ALA A 677 16.03 18.79 6.57
C ALA A 677 17.13 18.44 5.56
N ILE A 678 17.21 17.19 5.15
CA ILE A 678 18.25 16.66 4.26
C ILE A 678 17.58 15.89 3.13
N GLY A 679 17.76 16.34 1.89
CA GLY A 679 17.24 15.63 0.72
C GLY A 679 17.83 14.22 0.62
N GLY A 680 17.07 13.28 0.08
CA GLY A 680 17.53 11.93 -0.20
C GLY A 680 18.61 11.90 -1.28
N THR A 681 19.44 10.87 -1.28
CA THR A 681 20.49 10.73 -2.30
C THR A 681 19.89 10.23 -3.62
N GLY A 682 20.29 10.80 -4.76
CA GLY A 682 19.98 10.24 -6.08
C GLY A 682 20.65 8.88 -6.29
N GLY A 683 20.00 7.98 -7.01
CA GLY A 683 20.55 6.67 -7.38
C GLY A 683 21.56 6.77 -8.51
N ALA A 684 22.53 5.86 -8.55
CA ALA A 684 23.49 5.80 -9.66
C ALA A 684 22.83 5.37 -10.98
N GLY A 685 23.33 5.86 -12.11
CA GLY A 685 22.97 5.36 -13.44
C GLY A 685 23.52 3.95 -13.68
N GLY A 686 22.81 3.16 -14.49
CA GLY A 686 23.22 1.83 -14.89
C GLY A 686 24.30 1.84 -15.97
N THR A 687 25.08 0.78 -16.09
CA THR A 687 26.14 0.68 -17.10
C THR A 687 25.58 0.32 -18.49
N GLY A 688 26.11 0.87 -19.58
CA GLY A 688 25.83 0.45 -20.96
C GLY A 688 27.11 0.00 -21.68
N ASN A 689 27.28 -1.31 -21.90
CA ASN A 689 28.50 -1.85 -22.55
C ASN A 689 28.38 -1.91 -24.09
N ASN A 690 29.51 -2.12 -24.78
CA ASN A 690 29.59 -2.48 -26.20
C ASN A 690 28.81 -1.51 -27.13
N ASP A 691 29.32 -0.30 -27.29
CA ASP A 691 28.71 0.82 -28.03
C ASP A 691 27.45 1.44 -27.39
N GLY A 692 27.07 0.96 -26.20
CA GLY A 692 25.98 1.51 -25.39
C GLY A 692 26.34 2.79 -24.63
N THR A 693 25.32 3.57 -24.25
CA THR A 693 25.48 4.74 -23.37
C THR A 693 25.29 4.34 -21.90
N GLY A 694 26.14 4.85 -21.01
CA GLY A 694 25.89 4.80 -19.57
C GLY A 694 24.63 5.58 -19.21
N GLY A 695 23.81 5.04 -18.31
CA GLY A 695 22.61 5.72 -17.85
C GLY A 695 22.97 6.97 -17.02
N PRO A 696 22.18 8.06 -17.08
CA PRO A 696 22.45 9.22 -16.25
C PRO A 696 22.17 8.93 -14.76
N GLY A 697 22.91 9.59 -13.88
CA GLY A 697 22.66 9.58 -12.44
C GLY A 697 21.32 10.23 -12.07
N GLY A 698 20.72 9.79 -10.97
CA GLY A 698 19.50 10.36 -10.43
C GLY A 698 19.74 11.68 -9.71
N ALA A 699 18.77 12.59 -9.73
CA ALA A 699 18.87 13.84 -9.00
C ALA A 699 18.80 13.61 -7.48
N GLY A 700 19.47 14.47 -6.71
CA GLY A 700 19.29 14.54 -5.26
C GLY A 700 17.93 15.10 -4.87
N GLY A 701 17.43 14.73 -3.69
CA GLY A 701 16.14 15.17 -3.17
C GLY A 701 16.15 16.63 -2.71
N THR A 702 14.99 17.27 -2.74
CA THR A 702 14.81 18.64 -2.23
C THR A 702 14.66 18.65 -0.70
N ALA A 703 15.24 19.65 -0.04
CA ALA A 703 15.06 19.88 1.39
C ALA A 703 14.34 21.20 1.66
N THR A 704 13.33 21.16 2.54
CA THR A 704 12.55 22.33 2.96
C THR A 704 12.47 22.38 4.49
N ASN A 705 12.90 23.50 5.08
CA ASN A 705 12.89 23.69 6.52
C ASN A 705 12.21 25.01 6.92
N TYR A 706 11.12 24.93 7.68
CA TYR A 706 10.44 26.10 8.25
C TYR A 706 10.96 26.47 9.65
N GLY A 707 11.81 25.64 10.27
CA GLY A 707 12.37 25.81 11.60
C GLY A 707 13.75 26.47 11.64
N THR A 708 14.48 26.29 12.74
CA THR A 708 15.78 26.96 12.96
C THR A 708 16.98 26.18 12.43
N GLY A 709 16.80 24.89 12.15
CA GLY A 709 17.85 24.06 11.55
C GLY A 709 18.02 24.31 10.06
N ASN A 710 19.01 23.65 9.46
CA ASN A 710 19.38 23.88 8.06
C ASN A 710 18.49 23.10 7.09
N ALA A 711 18.38 23.58 5.85
CA ALA A 711 17.92 22.82 4.69
C ALA A 711 19.14 22.44 3.83
N ILE A 712 19.32 21.15 3.58
CA ILE A 712 20.47 20.61 2.85
C ILE A 712 19.96 19.74 1.71
N GLY A 713 20.23 20.15 0.47
CA GLY A 713 19.89 19.39 -0.72
C GLY A 713 20.53 18.00 -0.73
N GLY A 714 19.83 17.03 -1.30
CA GLY A 714 20.32 15.67 -1.40
C GLY A 714 21.48 15.56 -2.39
N THR A 715 22.40 14.63 -2.14
CA THR A 715 23.50 14.38 -3.08
C THR A 715 22.98 13.72 -4.35
N PRO A 716 23.46 14.09 -5.54
CA PRO A 716 23.11 13.40 -6.77
C PRO A 716 23.70 11.99 -6.85
N GLY A 717 23.14 11.18 -7.73
CA GLY A 717 23.74 9.92 -8.16
C GLY A 717 24.78 10.15 -9.27
N VAL A 718 25.79 9.28 -9.31
CA VAL A 718 26.79 9.27 -10.39
C VAL A 718 26.20 8.71 -11.68
N GLY A 719 26.71 9.16 -12.83
CA GLY A 719 26.42 8.53 -14.12
C GLY A 719 26.90 7.07 -14.15
N GLY A 720 26.30 6.26 -15.00
CA GLY A 720 26.74 4.90 -15.30
C GLY A 720 27.91 4.88 -16.28
N ALA A 721 28.69 3.81 -16.27
CA ALA A 721 29.77 3.61 -17.23
C ALA A 721 29.24 3.19 -18.62
N GLY A 722 29.99 3.45 -19.69
CA GLY A 722 29.71 2.90 -21.00
C GLY A 722 30.60 3.44 -22.12
N SER A 723 30.35 2.97 -23.34
CA SER A 723 31.06 3.46 -24.53
C SER A 723 30.81 4.95 -24.74
N TYR A 724 29.59 5.43 -24.48
CA TYR A 724 29.38 6.84 -24.13
C TYR A 724 29.21 6.96 -22.62
N GLY A 725 29.86 7.94 -22.02
CA GLY A 725 29.72 8.21 -20.59
C GLY A 725 28.30 8.61 -20.21
N GLY A 726 27.79 8.09 -19.09
CA GLY A 726 26.54 8.56 -18.49
C GLY A 726 26.71 9.93 -17.84
N GLY A 727 25.69 10.78 -17.99
CA GLY A 727 25.68 12.09 -17.34
C GLY A 727 25.57 11.99 -15.82
N GLY A 728 26.19 12.93 -15.10
CA GLY A 728 26.01 13.05 -13.65
C GLY A 728 24.60 13.51 -13.27
N GLY A 729 24.11 13.10 -12.11
CA GLY A 729 22.84 13.57 -11.57
C GLY A 729 22.88 15.03 -11.08
N ASP A 730 21.73 15.69 -11.11
CA ASP A 730 21.57 17.05 -10.59
C ASP A 730 21.54 17.06 -9.04
N GLY A 731 22.24 18.00 -8.41
CA GLY A 731 22.21 18.18 -6.96
C GLY A 731 20.84 18.64 -6.46
N GLY A 732 20.44 18.19 -5.27
CA GLY A 732 19.18 18.58 -4.66
C GLY A 732 19.17 20.05 -4.23
N SER A 733 18.01 20.70 -4.35
CA SER A 733 17.80 22.09 -3.92
C SER A 733 17.45 22.18 -2.43
N ALA A 734 17.66 23.35 -1.83
CA ALA A 734 17.38 23.64 -0.43
C ALA A 734 16.57 24.92 -0.26
N TYR A 735 15.54 24.86 0.58
CA TYR A 735 14.65 25.97 0.92
C TYR A 735 14.56 26.14 2.44
N SER A 736 15.02 27.27 2.96
CA SER A 736 14.92 27.65 4.37
C SER A 736 13.92 28.79 4.51
N TYR A 737 12.80 28.50 5.15
CA TYR A 737 11.76 29.45 5.53
C TYR A 737 11.87 29.92 6.99
N GLY A 738 12.75 29.28 7.77
CA GLY A 738 13.04 29.69 9.15
C GLY A 738 14.37 30.44 9.26
N THR A 739 15.15 30.18 10.30
CA THR A 739 16.38 30.95 10.59
C THR A 739 17.68 30.22 10.21
N GLY A 740 17.58 28.98 9.74
CA GLY A 740 18.73 28.16 9.39
C GLY A 740 19.27 28.45 7.98
N ASN A 741 20.40 27.84 7.66
CA ASN A 741 21.05 27.94 6.36
C ASN A 741 20.32 27.10 5.30
N ALA A 742 20.47 27.48 4.03
CA ALA A 742 20.10 26.67 2.88
C ALA A 742 21.37 26.29 2.11
N THR A 743 21.56 25.00 1.82
CA THR A 743 22.72 24.51 1.06
C THR A 743 22.26 23.54 -0.02
N GLY A 744 22.34 23.96 -1.27
CA GLY A 744 22.13 23.07 -2.41
C GLY A 744 23.32 22.14 -2.61
N ALA A 745 23.07 20.93 -3.13
CA ALA A 745 24.14 19.96 -3.35
C ALA A 745 24.88 20.22 -4.67
N THR A 746 26.18 19.94 -4.71
CA THR A 746 26.95 19.92 -5.96
C THR A 746 26.41 18.84 -6.91
N GLY A 747 26.30 19.17 -8.20
CA GLY A 747 25.98 18.22 -9.26
C GLY A 747 27.07 17.16 -9.42
N ALA A 748 26.70 15.93 -9.77
CA ALA A 748 27.70 14.88 -9.97
C ALA A 748 28.47 15.10 -11.27
N ASP A 749 29.73 14.70 -11.28
CA ASP A 749 30.51 14.68 -12.52
C ASP A 749 29.93 13.63 -13.49
N GLY A 750 30.10 13.89 -14.79
CA GLY A 750 29.86 12.89 -15.81
C GLY A 750 30.85 11.72 -15.69
N THR A 751 30.52 10.59 -16.29
CA THR A 751 31.47 9.48 -16.39
C THR A 751 32.26 9.52 -17.69
N PRO A 752 33.55 9.13 -17.69
CA PRO A 752 34.33 9.03 -18.92
C PRO A 752 33.78 7.97 -19.87
N SER A 753 34.09 8.14 -21.14
CA SER A 753 33.96 7.06 -22.13
C SER A 753 35.09 6.03 -21.97
N ASP A 754 34.78 4.75 -22.18
CA ASP A 754 35.76 3.65 -22.18
C ASP A 754 36.21 3.18 -23.59
N SER A 755 35.71 3.81 -24.66
CA SER A 755 35.80 3.29 -26.04
C SER A 755 36.27 4.35 -27.06
N LEU A 756 36.91 3.91 -28.15
CA LEU A 756 37.31 4.80 -29.25
C LEU A 756 36.05 5.24 -30.03
N GLY A 757 35.89 6.54 -30.30
CA GLY A 757 34.85 7.04 -31.21
C GLY A 757 33.62 7.68 -30.55
N THR A 758 33.66 8.01 -29.26
CA THR A 758 32.45 8.38 -28.48
C THR A 758 32.66 9.59 -27.55
N TYR A 759 31.56 10.15 -27.02
CA TYR A 759 31.58 11.32 -26.13
C TYR A 759 31.63 10.95 -24.64
N GLY A 760 32.25 11.80 -23.83
CA GLY A 760 32.18 11.74 -22.37
C GLY A 760 30.82 12.20 -21.83
N GLY A 761 30.44 11.74 -20.64
CA GLY A 761 29.19 12.14 -19.98
C GLY A 761 29.21 13.60 -19.53
N GLY A 762 28.07 14.29 -19.64
CA GLY A 762 27.93 15.65 -19.12
C GLY A 762 27.84 15.70 -17.59
N GLY A 763 28.29 16.79 -16.99
CA GLY A 763 28.13 17.04 -15.56
C GLY A 763 26.70 17.43 -15.18
N GLY A 764 26.27 17.01 -14.00
CA GLY A 764 24.97 17.37 -13.43
C GLY A 764 24.94 18.81 -12.94
N LYS A 765 23.76 19.41 -12.87
CA LYS A 765 23.60 20.78 -12.33
C LYS A 765 23.78 20.79 -10.81
N GLY A 766 24.26 21.90 -10.28
CA GLY A 766 24.22 22.17 -8.84
C GLY A 766 22.81 22.52 -8.37
N GLY A 767 22.47 22.13 -7.15
CA GLY A 767 21.20 22.46 -6.51
C GLY A 767 21.17 23.91 -6.04
N SER A 768 20.02 24.57 -6.17
CA SER A 768 19.84 25.96 -5.73
C SER A 768 19.55 26.04 -4.23
N ALA A 769 19.86 27.19 -3.62
CA ALA A 769 19.63 27.46 -2.21
C ALA A 769 18.85 28.77 -2.00
N TYR A 770 17.76 28.69 -1.24
CA TYR A 770 16.87 29.81 -0.96
C TYR A 770 16.68 30.00 0.54
N VAL A 771 16.93 31.21 1.05
CA VAL A 771 16.57 31.65 2.40
C VAL A 771 15.45 32.70 2.28
N GLU A 772 14.21 32.29 2.52
CA GLU A 772 13.01 33.07 2.24
C GLU A 772 12.42 33.75 3.50
N ASN A 773 13.26 33.97 4.52
CA ASN A 773 12.86 34.65 5.76
C ASN A 773 13.65 35.95 5.97
N GLY A 774 12.94 37.09 5.95
CA GLY A 774 13.54 38.42 6.08
C GLY A 774 14.21 38.68 7.43
N GLY A 775 13.87 37.92 8.48
CA GLY A 775 14.52 37.99 9.78
C GLY A 775 15.70 37.02 9.94
N SER A 776 16.02 36.22 8.93
CA SER A 776 17.06 35.19 9.01
C SER A 776 18.45 35.78 8.76
N ALA A 777 19.45 35.28 9.49
CA ALA A 777 20.87 35.46 9.18
C ALA A 777 21.47 34.23 8.48
N GLY A 778 20.63 33.28 8.10
CA GLY A 778 21.04 32.04 7.45
C GLY A 778 21.71 32.28 6.11
N VAL A 779 22.77 31.52 5.84
CA VAL A 779 23.55 31.56 4.60
C VAL A 779 22.86 30.71 3.53
N ALA A 780 22.78 31.22 2.31
CA ALA A 780 22.36 30.48 1.13
C ALA A 780 23.57 30.10 0.28
N VAL A 781 23.83 28.80 0.13
CA VAL A 781 24.95 28.28 -0.67
C VAL A 781 24.41 27.39 -1.78
N GLY A 782 24.49 27.85 -3.03
CA GLY A 782 24.19 27.04 -4.21
C GLY A 782 25.28 26.00 -4.45
N GLY A 783 24.90 24.81 -4.91
CA GLY A 783 25.85 23.76 -5.25
C GLY A 783 26.59 24.07 -6.55
N SER A 784 27.84 23.66 -6.69
CA SER A 784 28.55 23.77 -7.97
C SER A 784 27.98 22.82 -9.03
N GLY A 785 28.11 23.16 -10.30
CA GLY A 785 27.89 22.22 -11.40
C GLY A 785 28.96 21.13 -11.39
N GLY A 786 28.57 19.89 -11.73
CA GLY A 786 29.51 18.79 -11.92
C GLY A 786 30.34 18.99 -13.19
N ALA A 787 31.56 18.46 -13.21
CA ALA A 787 32.40 18.48 -14.40
C ALA A 787 31.86 17.52 -15.48
N GLY A 788 31.99 17.94 -16.74
CA GLY A 788 31.87 17.04 -17.87
C GLY A 788 33.09 16.13 -17.94
N ALA A 789 32.88 14.89 -18.36
CA ALA A 789 33.95 13.90 -18.45
C ALA A 789 34.67 13.92 -19.78
N ASP A 790 35.90 13.42 -19.79
CA ASP A 790 36.67 13.25 -21.01
C ASP A 790 36.04 12.19 -21.94
N GLY A 791 36.19 12.38 -23.25
CA GLY A 791 35.75 11.44 -24.28
C GLY A 791 36.74 11.35 -25.44
N TYR A 792 36.60 10.32 -26.28
CA TYR A 792 37.49 10.15 -27.43
C TYR A 792 37.11 11.05 -28.60
N VAL A 793 35.83 11.17 -28.96
CA VAL A 793 35.34 12.10 -30.01
C VAL A 793 35.02 13.47 -29.45
N GLY A 794 34.59 13.55 -28.20
CA GLY A 794 34.55 14.82 -27.51
C GLY A 794 34.21 14.71 -26.04
N GLY A 795 34.60 15.73 -25.28
CA GLY A 795 34.28 15.78 -23.85
C GLY A 795 32.81 16.13 -23.60
N GLY A 796 32.33 15.75 -22.42
CA GLY A 796 31.02 16.14 -21.93
C GLY A 796 30.98 17.59 -21.49
N ASN A 797 29.81 18.23 -21.55
CA ASN A 797 29.63 19.60 -21.06
C ASN A 797 29.61 19.64 -19.54
N GLY A 798 30.14 20.71 -18.95
CA GLY A 798 30.02 21.00 -17.53
C GLY A 798 28.59 21.36 -17.12
N GLY A 799 28.23 21.04 -15.88
CA GLY A 799 26.93 21.35 -15.30
C GLY A 799 26.80 22.83 -14.92
N VAL A 800 25.58 23.34 -14.87
CA VAL A 800 25.30 24.71 -14.41
C VAL A 800 25.41 24.77 -12.87
N GLY A 801 26.00 25.83 -12.33
CA GLY A 801 26.03 26.11 -10.89
C GLY A 801 24.64 26.49 -10.35
N GLY A 802 24.34 26.08 -9.12
CA GLY A 802 23.08 26.37 -8.44
C GLY A 802 22.97 27.82 -8.00
N ASP A 803 21.76 28.37 -8.03
CA ASP A 803 21.51 29.74 -7.59
C ASP A 803 21.57 29.86 -6.06
N ALA A 804 21.88 31.06 -5.56
CA ALA A 804 21.79 31.41 -4.16
C ALA A 804 20.95 32.68 -3.96
N TYR A 805 19.92 32.57 -3.13
CA TYR A 805 18.92 33.60 -2.91
C TYR A 805 18.68 33.83 -1.42
N THR A 806 18.59 35.10 -1.00
CA THR A 806 18.15 35.46 0.35
C THR A 806 17.29 36.71 0.36
N VAL A 807 16.26 36.74 1.20
CA VAL A 807 15.56 37.98 1.59
C VAL A 807 15.99 38.49 2.97
N GLY A 808 16.84 37.73 3.66
CA GLY A 808 17.33 38.03 5.00
C GLY A 808 18.65 38.80 5.01
N THR A 809 19.37 38.68 6.12
CA THR A 809 20.67 39.34 6.38
C THR A 809 21.88 38.43 6.13
N GLY A 810 21.64 37.18 5.74
CA GLY A 810 22.70 36.21 5.48
C GLY A 810 23.43 36.44 4.16
N GLN A 811 24.57 35.77 4.01
CA GLN A 811 25.38 35.77 2.80
C GLN A 811 24.76 34.84 1.74
N VAL A 812 24.94 35.19 0.45
CA VAL A 812 24.66 34.32 -0.69
C VAL A 812 25.97 33.86 -1.34
N THR A 813 26.08 32.59 -1.69
CA THR A 813 27.23 32.03 -2.43
C THR A 813 26.70 31.06 -3.46
N PRO A 814 26.50 31.49 -4.72
CA PRO A 814 26.03 30.60 -5.76
C PRO A 814 27.11 29.60 -6.17
N GLY A 815 26.68 28.56 -6.85
CA GLY A 815 27.56 27.55 -7.40
C GLY A 815 28.37 28.08 -8.59
N THR A 816 29.60 27.60 -8.73
CA THR A 816 30.36 27.74 -9.97
C THR A 816 29.83 26.78 -11.03
N GLY A 817 30.00 27.15 -12.30
CA GLY A 817 29.81 26.24 -13.41
C GLY A 817 30.83 25.10 -13.37
N GLY A 818 30.40 23.92 -13.83
CA GLY A 818 31.26 22.76 -13.98
C GLY A 818 32.20 22.91 -15.16
N GLN A 819 33.36 22.29 -15.06
CA GLN A 819 34.35 22.28 -16.14
C GLN A 819 33.88 21.41 -17.31
N GLY A 820 34.20 21.80 -18.55
CA GLY A 820 34.01 20.95 -19.73
C GLY A 820 35.05 19.84 -19.81
N GLY A 821 34.64 18.66 -20.26
CA GLY A 821 35.55 17.52 -20.46
C GLY A 821 36.42 17.67 -21.72
N ASN A 822 37.55 16.97 -21.77
CA ASN A 822 38.45 17.01 -22.92
C ASN A 822 38.08 15.98 -24.01
N GLY A 823 38.33 16.33 -25.26
CA GLY A 823 38.36 15.40 -26.40
C GLY A 823 39.77 14.85 -26.62
N THR A 824 39.95 13.53 -26.53
CA THR A 824 41.29 12.90 -26.54
C THR A 824 41.70 12.27 -27.87
N GLY A 825 40.77 12.07 -28.80
CA GLY A 825 41.02 11.46 -30.11
C GLY A 825 41.39 12.48 -31.19
N ASN A 826 41.85 11.98 -32.35
CA ASN A 826 42.15 12.83 -33.51
C ASN A 826 40.86 13.46 -34.07
N ALA A 827 40.84 14.77 -34.30
CA ALA A 827 39.64 15.55 -34.65
C ALA A 827 38.59 15.67 -33.51
N ALA A 828 38.95 15.40 -32.25
CA ALA A 828 38.02 15.45 -31.13
C ALA A 828 37.74 16.86 -30.59
N THR A 829 36.52 17.10 -30.12
CA THR A 829 36.07 18.40 -29.59
C THR A 829 36.10 18.45 -28.06
N GLY A 830 36.43 19.60 -27.47
CA GLY A 830 36.19 19.82 -26.05
C GLY A 830 34.71 20.00 -25.72
N GLY A 831 34.31 19.65 -24.49
CA GLY A 831 32.99 19.98 -23.95
C GLY A 831 32.92 21.43 -23.47
N SER A 832 31.76 22.07 -23.54
CA SER A 832 31.61 23.44 -23.03
C SER A 832 31.62 23.48 -21.50
N GLY A 833 32.18 24.55 -20.94
CA GLY A 833 32.02 24.85 -19.52
C GLY A 833 30.56 25.17 -19.16
N GLY A 834 30.18 24.88 -17.92
CA GLY A 834 28.86 25.19 -17.40
C GLY A 834 28.75 26.65 -16.96
N ASN A 835 27.53 27.20 -16.96
CA ASN A 835 27.31 28.56 -16.47
C ASN A 835 27.39 28.61 -14.94
N GLY A 836 27.87 29.74 -14.40
CA GLY A 836 27.79 30.02 -12.96
C GLY A 836 26.36 30.31 -12.51
N GLY A 837 26.06 30.01 -11.23
CA GLY A 837 24.77 30.28 -10.62
C GLY A 837 24.59 31.76 -10.27
N ASN A 838 23.34 32.19 -10.14
CA ASN A 838 23.02 33.58 -9.82
C ASN A 838 23.04 33.83 -8.31
N ALA A 839 23.51 35.01 -7.91
CA ALA A 839 23.45 35.50 -6.54
C ALA A 839 22.40 36.61 -6.42
N GLN A 840 21.47 36.48 -5.49
CA GLN A 840 20.43 37.48 -5.29
C GLN A 840 20.15 37.75 -3.81
N ILE A 841 20.23 39.03 -3.43
CA ILE A 841 19.89 39.55 -2.11
C ILE A 841 18.70 40.51 -2.29
N ASP A 842 17.52 40.11 -1.82
CA ASP A 842 16.28 40.89 -1.92
C ASP A 842 15.75 41.24 -0.53
N CYS A 843 16.34 42.25 0.10
CA CYS A 843 15.94 42.67 1.43
C CYS A 843 14.74 43.62 1.37
N ALA A 844 13.81 43.50 2.32
CA ALA A 844 12.80 44.53 2.54
C ALA A 844 13.46 45.86 2.97
N ASP A 845 12.79 46.99 2.73
CA ASP A 845 13.32 48.35 2.98
C ASP A 845 13.79 48.61 4.43
N ASP A 846 13.36 47.80 5.39
CA ASP A 846 13.71 47.91 6.80
C ASP A 846 14.77 46.90 7.28
N VAL A 847 15.31 46.07 6.37
CA VAL A 847 16.32 45.06 6.65
C VAL A 847 17.68 45.51 6.11
N TYR A 848 18.69 45.54 6.98
CA TYR A 848 20.06 45.93 6.61
C TYR A 848 20.91 44.70 6.31
N ASN A 849 21.39 44.59 5.07
CA ASN A 849 22.33 43.56 4.66
C ASN A 849 23.60 44.21 4.10
N ALA A 850 24.74 43.89 4.70
CA ALA A 850 26.05 44.41 4.34
C ALA A 850 26.89 43.41 3.53
N ASN A 851 26.33 42.25 3.19
CA ASN A 851 27.03 41.25 2.39
C ASN A 851 26.97 41.60 0.91
N ASP A 852 28.06 41.30 0.23
CA ASP A 852 28.15 41.40 -1.22
C ASP A 852 27.42 40.23 -1.90
N ALA A 853 26.89 40.48 -3.10
CA ALA A 853 26.35 39.44 -3.97
C ALA A 853 27.38 39.12 -5.06
N HIS A 854 27.95 37.91 -5.04
CA HIS A 854 28.89 37.46 -6.05
C HIS A 854 28.24 36.39 -6.94
N GLY A 855 28.04 36.68 -8.22
CA GLY A 855 27.63 35.69 -9.21
C GLY A 855 28.67 34.57 -9.32
N GLY A 856 28.21 33.36 -9.58
CA GLY A 856 29.08 32.19 -9.72
C GLY A 856 29.99 32.33 -10.96
N ALA A 857 31.23 31.88 -10.88
CA ALA A 857 32.08 31.83 -12.07
C ALA A 857 31.56 30.78 -13.06
N GLY A 858 31.67 31.06 -14.36
CA GLY A 858 31.51 30.06 -15.41
C GLY A 858 32.64 29.03 -15.35
N GLY A 859 32.35 27.79 -15.74
CA GLY A 859 33.36 26.76 -15.90
C GLY A 859 34.15 26.95 -17.19
N ASP A 860 35.39 26.49 -17.23
CA ASP A 860 36.22 26.52 -18.43
C ASP A 860 35.76 25.44 -19.41
N GLY A 861 35.97 25.69 -20.70
CA GLY A 861 35.78 24.71 -21.75
C GLY A 861 36.90 23.69 -21.79
N GLY A 862 36.57 22.46 -22.17
CA GLY A 862 37.55 21.39 -22.34
C GLY A 862 38.38 21.54 -23.61
N SER A 863 39.56 20.92 -23.63
CA SER A 863 40.46 20.94 -24.79
C SER A 863 40.15 19.85 -25.83
N GLY A 864 40.64 19.97 -27.07
CA GLY A 864 40.46 18.93 -28.10
C GLY A 864 41.46 18.96 -29.27
N PHE A 865 41.49 17.90 -30.09
CA PHE A 865 42.35 17.81 -31.30
C PHE A 865 41.57 18.04 -32.61
N ASN A 866 40.54 18.90 -32.56
CA ASN A 866 39.53 19.14 -33.59
C ASN A 866 40.11 19.68 -34.92
N THR A 867 39.50 19.30 -36.05
CA THR A 867 39.78 19.82 -37.42
C THR A 867 38.69 20.74 -38.02
N ASN A 868 37.76 21.23 -37.19
CA ASN A 868 36.60 22.05 -37.57
C ASN A 868 36.33 23.15 -36.50
N VAL A 869 35.52 24.17 -36.78
CA VAL A 869 35.43 25.38 -35.92
C VAL A 869 34.57 25.19 -34.64
N GLY A 870 35.07 25.61 -33.46
CA GLY A 870 34.25 26.15 -32.34
C GLY A 870 33.64 25.20 -31.31
N PHE A 871 34.43 24.37 -30.59
CA PHE A 871 33.91 23.54 -29.50
C PHE A 871 34.83 23.55 -28.27
N GLY A 872 34.22 23.53 -27.08
CA GLY A 872 34.91 23.77 -25.82
C GLY A 872 34.83 25.23 -25.36
N ASN A 873 33.69 25.89 -25.51
CA ASN A 873 33.55 27.29 -25.06
C ASN A 873 33.52 27.37 -23.53
N GLY A 874 34.04 28.46 -22.98
CA GLY A 874 33.86 28.79 -21.58
C GLY A 874 32.40 29.08 -21.25
N GLY A 875 31.98 28.71 -20.05
CA GLY A 875 30.65 28.99 -19.53
C GLY A 875 30.50 30.45 -19.13
N SER A 876 29.28 30.98 -19.19
CA SER A 876 29.00 32.34 -18.73
C SER A 876 29.06 32.45 -17.21
N GLY A 877 29.53 33.59 -16.71
CA GLY A 877 29.41 33.95 -15.31
C GLY A 877 27.94 34.20 -14.91
N GLY A 878 27.60 33.86 -13.68
CA GLY A 878 26.29 34.07 -13.10
C GLY A 878 26.01 35.54 -12.80
N ALA A 879 24.74 35.92 -12.81
CA ALA A 879 24.33 37.28 -12.47
C ALA A 879 24.40 37.53 -10.96
N ALA A 880 24.60 38.79 -10.57
CA ALA A 880 24.48 39.26 -9.20
C ALA A 880 23.47 40.40 -9.09
N SER A 881 22.55 40.31 -8.12
CA SER A 881 21.56 41.35 -7.87
C SER A 881 21.41 41.65 -6.38
N ILE A 882 21.37 42.93 -6.05
CA ILE A 882 20.99 43.42 -4.72
C ILE A 882 19.82 44.38 -4.86
N SER A 883 18.71 44.06 -4.18
CA SER A 883 17.48 44.84 -4.14
C SER A 883 17.18 45.27 -2.69
N GLY A 884 16.94 46.57 -2.46
CA GLY A 884 16.52 47.12 -1.16
C GLY A 884 17.28 48.38 -0.74
N ASN A 885 16.55 49.42 -0.30
CA ASN A 885 17.07 50.79 -0.09
C ASN A 885 18.08 50.95 1.07
N LYS A 886 18.32 49.92 1.88
CA LYS A 886 19.24 49.98 3.04
C LYS A 886 20.29 48.87 3.01
N THR A 887 20.58 48.33 1.84
CA THR A 887 21.69 47.38 1.63
C THR A 887 22.97 48.16 1.31
N THR A 888 24.12 47.76 1.87
CA THR A 888 25.42 48.42 1.62
C THR A 888 26.46 47.52 0.96
N GLY A 889 26.09 46.26 0.68
CA GLY A 889 26.92 45.36 -0.10
C GLY A 889 26.89 45.74 -1.58
N SER A 890 27.95 45.38 -2.28
CA SER A 890 28.10 45.56 -3.72
C SER A 890 27.67 44.30 -4.48
N SER A 891 27.24 44.46 -5.73
CA SER A 891 26.96 43.35 -6.64
C SER A 891 28.12 43.13 -7.60
N PHE A 892 28.58 41.88 -7.70
CA PHE A 892 29.69 41.46 -8.53
C PHE A 892 29.23 40.33 -9.44
N GLY A 893 29.14 40.59 -10.75
CA GLY A 893 28.87 39.57 -11.74
C GLY A 893 29.96 38.49 -11.72
N GLY A 894 29.57 37.24 -11.97
CA GLY A 894 30.53 36.13 -12.05
C GLY A 894 31.46 36.28 -13.25
N GLY A 895 32.71 35.84 -13.13
CA GLY A 895 33.62 35.78 -14.29
C GLY A 895 33.17 34.72 -15.29
N GLY A 896 33.36 34.98 -16.59
CA GLY A 896 33.23 33.96 -17.63
C GLY A 896 34.37 32.95 -17.56
N GLY A 897 34.10 31.70 -17.88
CA GLY A 897 35.11 30.65 -17.96
C GLY A 897 35.99 30.80 -19.20
N ALA A 898 37.21 30.26 -19.16
CA ALA A 898 38.10 30.27 -20.30
C ALA A 898 37.63 29.31 -21.42
N GLY A 899 37.94 29.66 -22.67
CA GLY A 899 37.78 28.77 -23.81
C GLY A 899 38.81 27.64 -23.80
N GLY A 900 38.40 26.46 -24.24
CA GLY A 900 39.25 25.28 -24.32
C GLY A 900 40.26 25.37 -25.47
N GLY A 901 41.49 24.91 -25.23
CA GLY A 901 42.53 24.87 -26.25
C GLY A 901 42.27 23.82 -27.34
N ALA A 902 42.80 24.03 -28.55
CA ALA A 902 42.66 23.06 -29.63
C ALA A 902 43.83 23.02 -30.61
N THR A 903 43.94 21.97 -31.43
CA THR A 903 44.95 21.92 -32.51
C THR A 903 44.62 22.81 -33.70
N GLU A 904 43.35 22.94 -34.08
CA GLU A 904 42.94 23.81 -35.20
C GLU A 904 42.07 24.99 -34.77
N HIS A 905 40.92 24.82 -34.13
CA HIS A 905 40.07 25.94 -33.72
C HIS A 905 39.73 25.86 -32.24
N ALA A 906 40.28 26.78 -31.46
CA ALA A 906 40.05 26.83 -30.02
C ALA A 906 38.67 27.41 -29.66
N GLY A 907 38.20 27.10 -28.45
CA GLY A 907 36.92 27.57 -27.92
C GLY A 907 36.98 29.05 -27.54
N SER A 908 35.84 29.73 -27.62
CA SER A 908 35.71 31.10 -27.16
C SER A 908 35.61 31.17 -25.63
N GLY A 909 36.04 32.28 -25.05
CA GLY A 909 35.79 32.59 -23.66
C GLY A 909 34.30 32.80 -23.38
N GLY A 910 33.88 32.51 -22.15
CA GLY A 910 32.53 32.74 -21.67
C GLY A 910 32.28 34.21 -21.37
N SER A 911 31.03 34.65 -21.45
CA SER A 911 30.67 36.02 -21.07
C SER A 911 30.73 36.25 -19.56
N GLY A 912 31.12 37.44 -19.14
CA GLY A 912 30.96 37.89 -17.76
C GLY A 912 29.49 38.02 -17.35
N GLY A 913 29.21 37.85 -16.07
CA GLY A 913 27.87 37.96 -15.49
C GLY A 913 27.44 39.40 -15.29
N THR A 914 26.13 39.66 -15.40
CA THR A 914 25.55 40.98 -15.14
C THR A 914 25.52 41.28 -13.64
N ALA A 915 25.82 42.53 -13.27
CA ALA A 915 25.65 43.03 -11.90
C ALA A 915 24.59 44.12 -11.83
N THR A 916 23.66 44.00 -10.90
CA THR A 916 22.59 44.98 -10.66
C THR A 916 22.58 45.39 -9.18
N SER A 917 22.63 46.68 -8.89
CA SER A 917 22.55 47.22 -7.53
C SER A 917 21.45 48.28 -7.44
N TYR A 918 20.50 48.06 -6.54
CA TYR A 918 19.53 49.06 -6.09
C TYR A 918 19.85 49.58 -4.67
N GLY A 919 21.02 49.21 -4.11
CA GLY A 919 21.46 49.56 -2.76
C GLY A 919 22.60 50.57 -2.75
N ASP A 920 23.08 50.93 -1.55
CA ASP A 920 24.23 51.82 -1.31
C ASP A 920 25.59 51.12 -1.54
N GLY A 921 25.66 50.26 -2.55
CA GLY A 921 26.85 49.53 -2.97
C GLY A 921 27.09 49.67 -4.48
N ASP A 922 28.32 49.35 -4.90
CA ASP A 922 28.71 49.44 -6.31
C ASP A 922 28.18 48.23 -7.10
N ALA A 923 28.04 48.40 -8.42
CA ALA A 923 27.74 47.30 -9.34
C ALA A 923 28.97 47.06 -10.22
N VAL A 924 29.51 45.85 -10.20
CA VAL A 924 30.71 45.47 -10.97
C VAL A 924 30.36 44.27 -11.85
N GLY A 925 30.28 44.48 -13.16
CA GLY A 925 30.09 43.41 -14.13
C GLY A 925 31.23 42.40 -14.07
N GLY A 926 30.93 41.13 -14.33
CA GLY A 926 31.95 40.09 -14.34
C GLY A 926 32.90 40.21 -15.52
N ALA A 927 34.16 39.82 -15.36
CA ALA A 927 35.09 39.78 -16.49
C ALA A 927 34.69 38.70 -17.50
N GLY A 928 34.91 38.95 -18.78
CA GLY A 928 34.84 37.95 -19.84
C GLY A 928 35.97 36.93 -19.69
N GLY A 929 35.71 35.68 -20.05
CA GLY A 929 36.72 34.64 -20.05
C GLY A 929 37.68 34.77 -21.23
N ASN A 930 38.90 34.29 -21.07
CA ASN A 930 39.88 34.33 -22.16
C ASN A 930 39.57 33.28 -23.24
N GLY A 931 39.86 33.58 -24.50
CA GLY A 931 39.81 32.62 -25.60
C GLY A 931 40.87 31.54 -25.47
N GLY A 932 40.57 30.33 -25.96
CA GLY A 932 41.50 29.22 -25.93
C GLY A 932 42.64 29.38 -26.96
N THR A 933 43.81 28.81 -26.68
CA THR A 933 44.94 28.79 -27.63
C THR A 933 44.81 27.62 -28.62
N GLY A 934 45.10 27.84 -29.91
CA GLY A 934 45.09 26.76 -30.89
C GLY A 934 45.60 27.13 -32.27
N GLY A 935 45.31 26.34 -33.31
CA GLY A 935 45.71 26.67 -34.69
C GLY A 935 45.18 28.04 -35.13
N TYR A 936 43.93 28.30 -34.81
CA TYR A 936 43.23 29.57 -34.73
C TYR A 936 42.80 29.73 -33.26
N GLY A 937 43.29 30.77 -32.60
CA GLY A 937 42.89 31.12 -31.25
C GLY A 937 41.41 31.49 -31.18
N GLY A 938 40.79 31.18 -30.04
CA GLY A 938 39.38 31.48 -29.78
C GLY A 938 39.19 32.95 -29.41
N ASP A 939 37.99 33.47 -29.63
CA ASP A 939 37.68 34.84 -29.23
C ASP A 939 37.53 34.96 -27.70
N GLY A 940 37.91 36.11 -27.17
CA GLY A 940 37.67 36.48 -25.78
C GLY A 940 36.18 36.71 -25.51
N GLY A 941 35.78 36.41 -24.28
CA GLY A 941 34.41 36.60 -23.82
C GLY A 941 34.07 38.07 -23.60
N VAL A 942 32.81 38.42 -23.81
CA VAL A 942 32.30 39.78 -23.55
C VAL A 942 32.23 40.01 -22.03
N GLY A 943 32.65 41.19 -21.57
CA GLY A 943 32.50 41.62 -20.19
C GLY A 943 31.04 41.83 -19.77
N GLY A 944 30.74 41.57 -18.50
CA GLY A 944 29.40 41.67 -17.95
C GLY A 944 28.92 43.11 -17.81
N THR A 945 27.62 43.33 -18.04
CA THR A 945 27.01 44.65 -17.87
C THR A 945 26.81 44.99 -16.39
N ALA A 946 26.99 46.26 -16.01
CA ALA A 946 26.69 46.76 -14.67
C ALA A 946 25.55 47.80 -14.69
N TYR A 947 24.61 47.66 -13.75
CA TYR A 947 23.51 48.60 -13.52
C TYR A 947 23.50 49.05 -12.06
N ASN A 948 23.65 50.36 -11.82
CA ASN A 948 23.51 50.97 -10.50
C ASN A 948 22.39 52.02 -10.49
N TYR A 949 21.39 51.80 -9.64
CA TYR A 949 20.21 52.66 -9.52
C TYR A 949 20.26 53.61 -8.30
N TRP A 950 21.37 53.65 -7.57
CA TRP A 950 21.56 54.51 -6.39
C TRP A 950 22.41 55.74 -6.68
N ASN A 951 22.11 56.86 -6.01
CA ASN A 951 22.85 58.11 -6.21
C ASN A 951 24.27 58.06 -5.59
N ASN A 952 25.27 58.58 -6.29
CA ASN A 952 26.68 58.69 -5.86
C ASN A 952 27.39 57.34 -5.61
N ARG A 953 27.04 56.31 -6.38
CA ARG A 953 27.69 55.00 -6.39
C ARG A 953 28.04 54.59 -7.82
N PHE A 954 29.02 53.70 -7.94
CA PHE A 954 29.64 53.42 -9.23
C PHE A 954 29.03 52.19 -9.91
N ALA A 955 29.02 52.24 -11.24
CA ALA A 955 28.81 51.08 -12.10
C ALA A 955 30.08 50.85 -12.92
N TYR A 956 30.69 49.68 -12.76
CA TYR A 956 31.86 49.25 -13.50
C TYR A 956 31.47 48.09 -14.41
N GLY A 957 31.47 48.32 -15.72
CA GLY A 957 31.33 47.25 -16.69
C GLY A 957 32.52 46.29 -16.57
N GLY A 958 32.27 45.00 -16.76
CA GLY A 958 33.32 44.00 -16.67
C GLY A 958 34.31 44.12 -17.83
N ASP A 959 35.57 43.80 -17.60
CA ASP A 959 36.56 43.77 -18.69
C ASP A 959 36.26 42.62 -19.66
N GLY A 960 36.50 42.85 -20.96
CA GLY A 960 36.46 41.81 -21.97
C GLY A 960 37.64 40.85 -21.82
N GLY A 961 37.43 39.58 -22.14
CA GLY A 961 38.48 38.56 -22.09
C GLY A 961 39.48 38.72 -23.23
N ASP A 962 40.72 38.29 -22.99
CA ASP A 962 41.75 38.30 -24.04
C ASP A 962 41.45 37.24 -25.11
N GLY A 963 41.77 37.55 -26.37
CA GLY A 963 41.74 36.60 -27.47
C GLY A 963 42.84 35.56 -27.34
N GLY A 964 42.56 34.32 -27.76
CA GLY A 964 43.53 33.23 -27.71
C GLY A 964 44.61 33.33 -28.78
N ASP A 965 45.79 32.79 -28.48
CA ASP A 965 46.91 32.74 -29.43
C ASP A 965 46.69 31.71 -30.54
N SER A 966 47.09 32.08 -31.75
CA SER A 966 47.09 31.23 -32.95
C SER A 966 48.47 30.62 -33.20
N GLN A 967 48.49 29.33 -33.54
CA GLN A 967 49.71 28.57 -33.84
C GLN A 967 49.80 28.19 -35.34
N GLY A 968 48.72 28.33 -36.10
CA GLY A 968 48.64 28.02 -37.51
C GLY A 968 49.34 29.05 -38.41
N ASN A 969 49.99 28.59 -39.48
CA ASN A 969 50.69 29.48 -40.40
C ASN A 969 49.71 30.41 -41.14
N GLY A 970 49.92 31.73 -41.03
CA GLY A 970 49.03 32.76 -41.57
C GLY A 970 47.72 32.95 -40.81
N ALA A 971 47.50 32.24 -39.69
CA ALA A 971 46.29 32.37 -38.89
C ALA A 971 46.32 33.65 -38.05
N THR A 972 45.24 34.42 -38.10
CA THR A 972 45.05 35.58 -37.22
C THR A 972 44.81 35.09 -35.79
N GLY A 973 45.34 35.78 -34.78
CA GLY A 973 44.99 35.53 -33.38
C GLY A 973 43.49 35.74 -33.12
N GLY A 974 42.97 35.13 -32.05
CA GLY A 974 41.58 35.32 -31.63
C GLY A 974 41.30 36.78 -31.28
N HIS A 975 40.07 37.25 -31.52
CA HIS A 975 39.70 38.62 -31.18
C HIS A 975 39.54 38.78 -29.67
N GLY A 976 39.96 39.93 -29.13
CA GLY A 976 39.64 40.32 -27.76
C GLY A 976 38.14 40.54 -27.61
N GLY A 977 37.60 40.16 -26.45
CA GLY A 977 36.19 40.37 -26.14
C GLY A 977 35.89 41.84 -25.85
N ASP A 978 34.68 42.28 -26.19
CA ASP A 978 34.23 43.63 -25.84
C ASP A 978 34.08 43.79 -24.31
N GLY A 979 34.44 44.96 -23.80
CA GLY A 979 34.16 45.35 -22.42
C GLY A 979 32.66 45.54 -22.19
N GLY A 980 32.20 45.21 -20.99
CA GLY A 980 30.81 45.31 -20.59
C GLY A 980 30.35 46.76 -20.46
N ASP A 981 29.08 47.00 -20.78
CA ASP A 981 28.47 48.30 -20.58
C ASP A 981 28.29 48.64 -19.08
N ALA A 982 28.23 49.92 -18.78
CA ALA A 982 27.95 50.44 -17.44
C ALA A 982 26.87 51.51 -17.46
N TYR A 983 25.87 51.36 -16.60
CA TYR A 983 24.79 52.33 -16.43
C TYR A 983 24.69 52.73 -14.95
N ALA A 984 24.76 54.03 -14.67
CA ALA A 984 24.59 54.59 -13.32
C ALA A 984 23.65 55.80 -13.34
N VAL A 985 23.12 56.22 -12.19
CA VAL A 985 22.21 57.38 -12.11
C VAL A 985 22.86 58.66 -12.65
N GLN A 986 24.16 58.87 -12.38
CA GLN A 986 24.96 59.91 -12.99
C GLN A 986 25.91 59.29 -14.01
N HIS A 987 25.95 59.86 -15.22
CA HIS A 987 26.86 59.38 -16.26
C HIS A 987 28.34 59.42 -15.84
N SER A 988 28.75 60.33 -14.94
CA SER A 988 30.14 60.39 -14.45
C SER A 988 30.57 59.18 -13.62
N ASP A 989 29.59 58.42 -13.12
CA ASP A 989 29.80 57.32 -12.18
C ASP A 989 29.70 55.96 -12.89
N ALA A 990 29.45 55.96 -14.20
CA ALA A 990 29.47 54.79 -15.06
C ALA A 990 30.81 54.67 -15.79
N TYR A 991 31.49 53.55 -15.61
CA TYR A 991 32.75 53.22 -16.27
C TYR A 991 32.58 51.93 -17.06
N GLY A 992 32.54 52.04 -18.39
CA GLY A 992 32.50 50.87 -19.27
C GLY A 992 33.77 50.05 -19.11
N GLY A 993 33.64 48.74 -19.22
CA GLY A 993 34.76 47.81 -19.12
C GLY A 993 35.77 48.03 -20.24
N SER A 994 37.03 47.70 -19.98
CA SER A 994 38.04 47.69 -21.03
C SER A 994 37.81 46.51 -21.98
N GLY A 995 38.10 46.69 -23.26
CA GLY A 995 38.12 45.57 -24.20
C GLY A 995 39.35 44.71 -23.97
N GLY A 996 39.21 43.40 -24.19
CA GLY A 996 40.32 42.46 -24.12
C GLY A 996 41.32 42.67 -25.26
N THR A 997 42.55 42.24 -25.05
CA THR A 997 43.58 42.30 -26.08
C THR A 997 43.39 41.18 -27.11
N GLY A 998 43.71 41.46 -28.38
CA GLY A 998 43.75 40.43 -29.41
C GLY A 998 44.90 39.45 -29.20
N GLY A 999 44.67 38.15 -29.42
CA GLY A 999 45.69 37.12 -29.27
C GLY A 999 46.80 37.22 -30.32
N ASP A 1000 47.94 36.61 -30.04
CA ASP A 1000 49.05 36.60 -30.99
C ASP A 1000 48.71 35.77 -32.24
N GLY A 1001 49.14 36.28 -33.40
CA GLY A 1001 49.02 35.56 -34.67
C GLY A 1001 50.02 34.41 -34.77
N GLY A 1002 49.65 33.36 -35.52
CA GLY A 1002 50.60 32.30 -35.84
C GLY A 1002 51.72 32.80 -36.77
N PRO A 1003 52.71 31.95 -37.12
CA PRO A 1003 53.79 32.36 -38.01
C PRO A 1003 53.26 33.02 -39.30
N GLY A 1004 53.62 34.29 -39.54
CA GLY A 1004 53.16 35.07 -40.69
C GLY A 1004 51.69 35.53 -40.65
N GLY A 1005 50.97 35.27 -39.57
CA GLY A 1005 49.61 35.77 -39.29
C GLY A 1005 49.61 37.12 -38.57
N ALA A 1006 48.46 37.78 -38.55
CA ALA A 1006 48.26 39.02 -37.82
C ALA A 1006 47.78 38.75 -36.38
N THR A 1007 48.02 39.68 -35.46
CA THR A 1007 47.36 39.66 -34.14
C THR A 1007 45.86 39.81 -34.30
N GLY A 1008 45.10 39.24 -33.38
CA GLY A 1008 43.66 39.49 -33.27
C GLY A 1008 43.35 40.96 -33.09
N GLY A 1009 42.12 41.35 -33.42
CA GLY A 1009 41.64 42.69 -33.10
C GLY A 1009 41.33 42.81 -31.61
N ASP A 1010 41.69 43.92 -30.98
CA ASP A 1010 41.29 44.25 -29.61
C ASP A 1010 39.78 44.50 -29.53
N GLY A 1011 39.19 44.15 -28.39
CA GLY A 1011 37.79 44.41 -28.11
C GLY A 1011 37.47 45.89 -27.93
N GLY A 1012 36.22 46.26 -28.16
CA GLY A 1012 35.71 47.59 -27.87
C GLY A 1012 35.60 47.85 -26.37
N THR A 1013 35.79 49.10 -25.94
CA THR A 1013 35.43 49.53 -24.58
C THR A 1013 33.91 49.59 -24.45
N GLY A 1014 33.37 49.13 -23.33
CA GLY A 1014 31.93 49.14 -23.07
C GLY A 1014 31.31 50.54 -23.08
N ALA A 1015 30.03 50.61 -23.43
CA ALA A 1015 29.30 51.87 -23.41
C ALA A 1015 29.05 52.35 -21.97
N THR A 1016 28.94 53.67 -21.82
CA THR A 1016 28.52 54.30 -20.56
C THR A 1016 27.20 55.01 -20.77
N GLY A 1017 26.31 54.91 -19.79
CA GLY A 1017 24.98 55.48 -19.88
C GLY A 1017 24.35 55.77 -18.53
N THR A 1018 23.13 56.29 -18.59
CA THR A 1018 22.32 56.58 -17.40
C THR A 1018 21.20 55.55 -17.24
N THR A 1019 21.00 55.04 -16.03
CA THR A 1019 19.90 54.12 -15.68
C THR A 1019 18.53 54.76 -15.64
#